data_AF-A0A8C4LJC9-F1
#
_entry.id   AF-A0A8C4LJC9-F1
#
_cell.length_a   1.000
_cell.length_b   1.000
_cell.length_c   1.000
_cell.angle_alpha   90.00
_cell.angle_beta   90.00
_cell.angle_gamma   90.00
#
_symmetry.space_group_name_H-M   'P 1'
#
loop_
_entity.id
_entity.type
_entity.pdbx_description
1 polymer ?
#
loop_
_entity_poly.entity_id
_entity_poly.type
_entity_poly.pdbx_seq_one_letter_code
_entity_poly.pdbx_strand_id
1 'polypeptide(L)'
;MPEHHIPAPQRPHVSFTCSIMEVVEKNADPETTLLAYLRRNHFPANACLAPICSLHHVSVTTVEGIGSTKTRLHPVQERIAKSHGSQCGFCTPGIVMSMYMLLRNQPEPTMEEIEDALQGNLCRCTGYRPILQGFRTFARDGGCCGGKGDNPNCCMNQKKDQTVTLSPSLFNPEEFMPLDPTQEPIFPPELLVGDAPGRVWHPSSAVVERMPGAALGIKDRPATSGFHFFPGIEMKFKNKLFPLIVCPAWIPELNSVEHGEEGISFGASCPLSCVEKTLLDAVAQLPTHKTEVFRGILEQLRWFSGKQLKSVASVGGNIITASPISDLNPVFMASGAKLTIVSRGLHIRWSLPGKPLMLSTCPQGQSLAWTQGENHVQITEGEFFSAFKQSSGREDYIPKVTSGMRVLFQPGTAQIKELALCYGGMADRTISALKTTRKQLSKTCVQAWQEELQLAPDAPGGMIEFRRTLTLSFFFKFYLTVLQKLGKVDSEDKCGKLDPTFASATLLFQKDPPTNVQLFQEVPKGQSEDDIVGRPLPHLGAAMQACGEAVYCDDIPHYQNELSLRLVTSTRAHAKIKSIDTSEAQKVQGFVCFLSVDDIPGSNKTGYFNDETVFAKDEVTCVGHIIGAVVTDTPEHAQRAAQAVKITYEDLPAIITIEDAIKHNSFYGSELKIEKGDLQKGFLEADNIVSVVSINSFFYLFQHFMSIVLKSLISTSCSEKIAFVANVLGVPANQILVRVKRLGGGFGGKETRSTLVSTAVALAVYKTGCPVRCMLDRDEDMLITGGRHPFLARYKVGFMKTGRIVALEVNHYSNAGNTLDLSEAVMQAALFHMESCYKIPNIRGTGRVCKTNLPSNTAFRGFGAPQAMLIAEQWMSEIAVTCGLPAEEVRRKNMYKEGDLTHFNQKLEGFTLTRCWDECLASSQYHARKSEIDKFNKENCWKKRGLCIVPTKFGINFAISFLNQAGALILVYTDGSVLLTHGGTEMGQGLHTKMVQVASRALKIPTSKIYISETSTNTVPNTSPTAASISTDLNGQAVYEACQTILKRLEPFKRKNPSGSWEDWVIAAYQDAVSLSATGFYKAPEVTYSFETNSGYLFNYFSYGVACSEVEIDCLTGDHKQQSLSALQVEGAFVQGLGLFTLEELQYSPEGSLYTRGPSTYKIPTFGSIPIEFRVSLLRDSPNKKAIYASKAVGEPPLFLAASIFFAIKDAIHAARAQHKDYNRKELFRLDSPATQEKIRNACMDKFATMV
;
A
#
# COMPACT_ATOMS: atom_id res chain seq x y z
N MET A 1 23.29 26.73 18.25
CA MET A 1 22.24 25.69 18.26
C MET A 1 22.97 24.36 18.41
N PRO A 2 22.80 23.63 19.53
CA PRO A 2 23.47 22.34 19.72
C PRO A 2 22.87 21.27 18.80
N GLU A 3 23.74 20.36 18.37
CA GLU A 3 23.50 19.22 17.48
C GLU A 3 22.40 18.29 18.03
N HIS A 4 21.20 18.34 17.46
CA HIS A 4 20.18 17.33 17.72
C HIS A 4 20.28 16.23 16.65
N HIS A 5 21.14 15.25 16.89
CA HIS A 5 21.07 13.94 16.25
C HIS A 5 19.85 13.17 16.81
N ILE A 6 18.66 13.43 16.26
CA ILE A 6 17.46 12.62 16.48
C ILE A 6 17.37 11.64 15.29
N PRO A 7 17.71 10.35 15.46
CA PRO A 7 17.78 9.39 14.34
C PRO A 7 16.41 8.88 13.83
N ALA A 8 15.27 9.49 14.15
CA ALA A 8 14.04 9.28 13.38
C ALA A 8 13.42 10.62 12.95
N PRO A 9 13.36 10.86 11.63
CA PRO A 9 12.13 10.51 10.92
C PRO A 9 12.40 9.75 9.60
N GLN A 10 12.18 8.44 9.61
CA GLN A 10 12.29 7.52 8.47
C GLN A 10 11.32 7.88 7.33
N ARG A 11 11.80 8.35 6.17
CA ARG A 11 10.94 8.65 4.98
C ARG A 11 10.62 7.36 4.21
N PRO A 12 9.38 7.12 3.70
CA PRO A 12 8.42 8.11 3.23
C PRO A 12 7.15 8.24 4.09
N HIS A 13 6.62 9.46 4.14
CA HIS A 13 5.41 9.90 4.88
C HIS A 13 5.55 9.88 6.41
N VAL A 14 6.56 10.61 6.88
CA VAL A 14 6.71 10.93 8.31
C VAL A 14 5.62 11.94 8.66
N SER A 15 4.79 11.60 9.65
CA SER A 15 3.94 12.55 10.35
C SER A 15 4.66 13.02 11.62
N PHE A 16 4.83 14.32 11.81
CA PHE A 16 5.15 14.92 13.11
C PHE A 16 3.94 15.69 13.62
N THR A 17 3.99 16.10 14.88
CA THR A 17 2.93 16.90 15.48
C THR A 17 3.44 18.31 15.75
N CYS A 18 2.63 19.31 15.41
CA CYS A 18 2.91 20.71 15.70
C CYS A 18 1.88 21.29 16.67
N SER A 19 2.36 22.14 17.57
CA SER A 19 1.53 22.94 18.48
C SER A 19 1.96 24.40 18.36
N ILE A 20 1.00 25.32 18.20
CA ILE A 20 1.26 26.77 18.04
C ILE A 20 0.57 27.50 19.20
N MET A 21 1.28 28.43 19.85
CA MET A 21 0.65 29.39 20.74
C MET A 21 1.41 30.71 20.58
N GLU A 22 0.73 31.76 20.08
CA GLU A 22 1.29 33.11 19.96
C GLU A 22 0.62 34.04 20.99
N VAL A 23 1.45 34.87 21.63
CA VAL A 23 1.05 35.90 22.62
C VAL A 23 0.46 37.11 21.92
N VAL A 24 -0.64 37.64 22.44
CA VAL A 24 -1.39 38.77 21.86
C VAL A 24 -0.85 40.10 22.35
N GLU A 25 -0.60 41.03 21.43
CA GLU A 25 -0.75 42.46 21.67
C GLU A 25 -2.22 42.76 22.00
N LYS A 26 -2.47 43.12 23.27
CA LYS A 26 -3.71 43.42 24.03
C LYS A 26 -5.09 43.73 23.40
N ASN A 27 -5.32 43.81 22.08
CA ASN A 27 -6.53 44.41 21.50
C ASN A 27 -7.32 43.58 20.43
N ALA A 28 -7.14 42.26 20.31
CA ALA A 28 -7.94 41.44 19.37
C ALA A 28 -8.98 40.54 20.08
N ASP A 29 -10.22 40.55 19.56
CA ASP A 29 -11.38 39.79 20.04
C ASP A 29 -11.12 38.25 19.96
N PRO A 30 -11.24 37.48 21.06
CA PRO A 30 -10.83 36.07 21.10
C PRO A 30 -11.65 35.08 20.26
N GLU A 31 -12.84 35.43 19.76
CA GLU A 31 -13.77 34.47 19.13
C GLU A 31 -13.68 34.38 17.59
N THR A 32 -12.96 35.27 16.88
CA THR A 32 -13.19 35.50 15.44
C THR A 32 -12.00 35.25 14.48
N THR A 33 -10.85 34.74 14.94
CA THR A 33 -9.63 34.56 14.08
C THR A 33 -9.01 33.15 14.15
N LEU A 34 -8.40 32.62 13.06
CA LEU A 34 -7.61 31.36 13.09
C LEU A 34 -6.51 31.39 14.15
N LEU A 35 -6.02 32.58 14.52
CA LEU A 35 -5.08 32.77 15.62
C LEU A 35 -5.66 32.26 16.96
N ALA A 36 -6.97 32.37 17.19
CA ALA A 36 -7.65 31.75 18.33
C ALA A 36 -7.89 30.23 18.14
N TYR A 37 -8.13 29.77 16.92
CA TYR A 37 -8.24 28.34 16.59
C TYR A 37 -6.91 27.58 16.80
N LEU A 38 -5.78 28.14 16.38
CA LEU A 38 -4.45 27.54 16.56
C LEU A 38 -3.96 27.62 18.00
N ARG A 39 -4.37 28.64 18.78
CA ARG A 39 -4.00 28.86 20.21
C ARG A 39 -4.33 27.70 21.16
N ARG A 40 -5.14 26.71 20.75
CA ARG A 40 -5.55 25.56 21.58
C ARG A 40 -5.38 24.19 20.92
N ASN A 41 -4.92 24.13 19.66
CA ASN A 41 -5.06 22.90 18.87
C ASN A 41 -3.70 22.27 18.52
N HIS A 42 -3.60 20.98 18.81
CA HIS A 42 -2.54 20.10 18.34
C HIS A 42 -2.93 19.60 16.94
N PHE A 43 -2.02 19.60 15.96
CA PHE A 43 -2.34 19.03 14.64
C PHE A 43 -1.20 18.15 14.07
N PRO A 44 -1.54 17.12 13.29
CA PRO A 44 -0.55 16.30 12.61
C PRO A 44 -0.14 16.96 11.29
N ALA A 45 1.13 16.82 10.90
CA ALA A 45 1.65 17.34 9.64
C ALA A 45 2.70 16.40 9.05
N ASN A 46 2.83 16.40 7.72
CA ASN A 46 3.84 15.59 7.04
C ASN A 46 5.20 16.30 7.04
N ALA A 47 6.20 15.72 7.72
CA ALA A 47 7.53 16.30 7.86
C ALA A 47 8.27 16.47 6.55
N CYS A 48 8.02 15.59 5.58
CA CYS A 48 8.64 15.65 4.27
C CYS A 48 8.19 16.85 3.43
N LEU A 49 7.11 17.54 3.82
CA LEU A 49 6.53 18.67 3.09
C LEU A 49 6.48 19.97 3.91
N ALA A 50 6.90 19.96 5.17
CA ALA A 50 6.89 21.13 6.04
C ALA A 50 8.26 21.82 6.03
N PRO A 51 8.40 23.00 5.39
CA PRO A 51 9.63 23.77 5.46
C PRO A 51 9.90 24.22 6.89
N ILE A 52 11.13 24.05 7.39
CA ILE A 52 11.50 24.53 8.73
C ILE A 52 11.22 26.03 8.91
N CYS A 53 11.30 26.83 7.84
CA CYS A 53 11.01 28.25 7.85
C CYS A 53 9.54 28.58 8.17
N SER A 54 8.60 27.64 8.00
CA SER A 54 7.20 27.84 8.40
C SER A 54 6.92 27.43 9.86
N LEU A 55 7.92 26.97 10.61
CA LEU A 55 7.76 26.41 11.95
C LEU A 55 8.31 27.31 13.07
N HIS A 56 8.53 28.60 12.79
CA HIS A 56 8.96 29.54 13.82
C HIS A 56 7.85 29.72 14.88
N HIS A 57 8.24 29.68 16.16
CA HIS A 57 7.32 29.64 17.32
C HIS A 57 6.34 28.46 17.34
N VAL A 58 6.76 27.32 16.76
CA VAL A 58 6.00 26.06 16.80
C VAL A 58 6.75 25.04 17.63
N SER A 59 6.03 24.31 18.50
CA SER A 59 6.58 23.13 19.19
C SER A 59 6.35 21.89 18.33
N VAL A 60 7.43 21.15 18.05
CA VAL A 60 7.38 19.88 17.32
C VAL A 60 7.54 18.73 18.30
N THR A 61 6.67 17.73 18.22
CA THR A 61 6.84 16.45 18.92
C THR A 61 7.00 15.31 17.91
N THR A 62 7.97 14.44 18.15
CA THR A 62 8.24 13.23 17.37
C THR A 62 7.95 11.99 18.22
N VAL A 63 8.15 10.80 17.65
CA VAL A 63 7.88 9.53 18.31
C VAL A 63 8.73 9.33 19.58
N GLU A 64 9.96 9.83 19.59
CA GLU A 64 10.85 9.77 20.75
C GLU A 64 10.41 10.74 21.85
N GLY A 65 9.73 11.83 21.48
CA GLY A 65 9.26 12.87 22.39
C GLY A 65 8.08 12.44 23.27
N ILE A 66 7.40 11.35 22.94
CA ILE A 66 6.27 10.82 23.72
C ILE A 66 6.65 9.65 24.62
N GLY A 67 7.78 8.97 24.36
CA GLY A 67 8.21 7.79 25.13
C GLY A 67 9.29 6.97 24.43
N SER A 68 10.01 6.15 25.20
CA SER A 68 11.11 5.29 24.72
C SER A 68 11.26 4.02 25.55
N THR A 69 11.99 3.00 25.07
CA THR A 69 12.29 1.81 25.90
C THR A 69 13.28 2.11 27.03
N LYS A 70 14.03 3.21 26.93
CA LYS A 70 14.99 3.66 27.97
C LYS A 70 14.33 4.41 29.12
N THR A 71 13.15 4.98 28.87
CA THR A 71 12.36 5.71 29.86
C THR A 71 11.08 4.94 30.15
N ARG A 72 10.00 5.29 29.46
CA ARG A 72 8.70 4.63 29.52
C ARG A 72 8.05 4.73 28.15
N LEU A 73 7.41 3.66 27.71
CA LEU A 73 6.57 3.70 26.51
C LEU A 73 5.28 4.47 26.80
N HIS A 74 4.88 5.31 25.85
CA HIS A 74 3.55 5.90 25.85
C HIS A 74 2.48 4.80 25.66
N PRO A 75 1.25 4.90 26.22
CA PRO A 75 0.18 3.92 25.98
C PRO A 75 -0.05 3.60 24.50
N VAL A 76 0.06 4.59 23.61
CA VAL A 76 -0.05 4.37 22.15
C VAL A 76 1.06 3.44 21.64
N GLN A 77 2.30 3.64 22.08
CA GLN A 77 3.46 2.82 21.69
C GLN A 77 3.36 1.40 22.26
N GLU A 78 2.95 1.27 23.52
CA GLU A 78 2.74 -0.03 24.18
C GLU A 78 1.67 -0.85 23.45
N ARG A 79 0.49 -0.26 23.21
CA ARG A 79 -0.66 -0.98 22.67
C ARG A 79 -0.42 -1.45 21.24
N ILE A 80 0.16 -0.62 20.37
CA ILE A 80 0.48 -1.04 18.99
C ILE A 80 1.55 -2.15 18.96
N ALA A 81 2.49 -2.15 19.90
CA ALA A 81 3.51 -3.20 20.00
C ALA A 81 2.93 -4.52 20.52
N LYS A 82 2.23 -4.48 21.65
CA LYS A 82 1.63 -5.67 22.30
C LYS A 82 0.46 -6.25 21.51
N SER A 83 -0.27 -5.46 20.72
CA SER A 83 -1.37 -5.94 19.88
C SER A 83 -0.93 -6.57 18.55
N HIS A 84 0.38 -6.75 18.34
CA HIS A 84 0.98 -7.23 17.08
C HIS A 84 0.75 -6.28 15.89
N GLY A 85 0.54 -4.99 16.18
CA GLY A 85 0.37 -3.92 15.19
C GLY A 85 1.67 -3.45 14.52
N SER A 86 2.82 -4.03 14.86
CA SER A 86 4.12 -3.77 14.24
C SER A 86 4.79 -5.06 13.75
N GLN A 87 5.19 -5.06 12.48
CA GLN A 87 5.95 -6.15 11.83
C GLN A 87 7.32 -5.64 11.41
N CYS A 88 7.46 -5.08 10.19
CA CYS A 88 8.74 -4.52 9.76
C CYS A 88 9.12 -3.28 10.57
N GLY A 89 8.14 -2.56 11.11
CA GLY A 89 8.27 -1.41 12.01
C GLY A 89 8.40 -0.03 11.35
N PHE A 90 8.65 0.03 10.05
CA PHE A 90 9.00 1.28 9.36
C PHE A 90 7.86 2.31 9.36
N CYS A 91 6.60 1.86 9.23
CA CYS A 91 5.42 2.73 9.29
C CYS A 91 4.97 3.06 10.72
N THR A 92 5.47 2.33 11.72
CA THR A 92 4.94 2.37 13.09
C THR A 92 5.06 3.75 13.73
N PRO A 93 6.20 4.48 13.63
CA PRO A 93 6.30 5.84 14.16
C PRO A 93 5.22 6.80 13.63
N GLY A 94 4.97 6.81 12.32
CA GLY A 94 3.96 7.69 11.72
C GLY A 94 2.53 7.37 12.19
N ILE A 95 2.21 6.08 12.35
CA ILE A 95 0.91 5.62 12.85
C ILE A 95 0.74 5.98 14.34
N VAL A 96 1.80 5.81 15.14
CA VAL A 96 1.83 6.20 16.55
C VAL A 96 1.56 7.71 16.67
N MET A 97 2.22 8.54 15.86
CA MET A 97 2.02 9.99 15.93
C MET A 97 0.61 10.42 15.48
N SER A 98 0.01 9.76 14.49
CA SER A 98 -1.39 10.02 14.11
C SER A 98 -2.37 9.69 15.24
N MET A 99 -2.20 8.54 15.89
CA MET A 99 -3.06 8.14 17.01
C MET A 99 -2.84 9.00 18.26
N TYR A 100 -1.58 9.30 18.59
CA TYR A 100 -1.23 10.22 19.66
C TYR A 100 -1.88 11.59 19.45
N MET A 101 -1.81 12.11 18.23
CA MET A 101 -2.43 13.39 17.89
C MET A 101 -3.96 13.38 18.05
N LEU A 102 -4.62 12.28 17.67
CA LEU A 102 -6.05 12.13 17.93
C LEU A 102 -6.33 12.22 19.44
N LEU A 103 -5.60 11.46 20.27
CA LEU A 103 -5.81 11.44 21.72
C LEU A 103 -5.51 12.78 22.40
N ARG A 104 -4.58 13.57 21.86
CA ARG A 104 -4.30 14.93 22.34
C ARG A 104 -5.44 15.91 22.10
N ASN A 105 -6.28 15.67 21.10
CA ASN A 105 -7.46 16.49 20.80
C ASN A 105 -8.77 15.89 21.35
N GLN A 106 -8.86 14.57 21.41
CA GLN A 106 -10.01 13.81 21.87
C GLN A 106 -9.51 12.57 22.65
N PRO A 107 -9.36 12.66 23.99
CA PRO A 107 -8.81 11.58 24.82
C PRO A 107 -9.65 10.29 24.82
N GLU A 108 -10.95 10.39 24.56
CA GLU A 108 -11.89 9.28 24.45
C GLU A 108 -12.55 9.28 23.04
N PRO A 109 -11.81 8.88 21.99
CA PRO A 109 -12.33 8.91 20.62
C PRO A 109 -13.37 7.81 20.37
N THR A 110 -14.09 7.93 19.27
CA THR A 110 -14.88 6.85 18.66
C THR A 110 -14.02 6.01 17.71
N MET A 111 -14.48 4.81 17.35
CA MET A 111 -13.79 4.01 16.32
C MET A 111 -13.71 4.70 14.96
N GLU A 112 -14.72 5.48 14.58
CA GLU A 112 -14.72 6.24 13.33
C GLU A 112 -13.61 7.31 13.32
N GLU A 113 -13.44 8.04 14.42
CA GLU A 113 -12.36 9.02 14.56
C GLU A 113 -10.96 8.38 14.54
N ILE A 114 -10.81 7.18 15.12
CA ILE A 114 -9.55 6.41 15.06
C ILE A 114 -9.23 6.04 13.62
N GLU A 115 -10.18 5.49 12.86
CA GLU A 115 -9.96 5.15 11.45
C GLU A 115 -9.65 6.39 10.61
N ASP A 116 -10.38 7.49 10.83
CA ASP A 116 -10.20 8.74 10.09
C ASP A 116 -8.86 9.41 10.38
N ALA A 117 -8.34 9.31 11.59
CA ALA A 117 -7.00 9.77 11.95
C ALA A 117 -5.89 9.03 11.19
N LEU A 118 -6.17 7.82 10.69
CA LEU A 118 -5.20 6.93 10.04
C LEU A 118 -5.29 6.93 8.51
N GLN A 119 -6.19 7.72 7.90
CA GLN A 119 -6.37 7.80 6.44
C GLN A 119 -5.07 8.14 5.68
N GLY A 120 -4.19 8.95 6.29
CA GLY A 120 -2.91 9.36 5.69
C GLY A 120 -1.74 8.41 5.95
N ASN A 121 -1.98 7.25 6.58
CA ASN A 121 -0.95 6.30 6.97
C ASN A 121 -1.07 4.99 6.18
N LEU A 122 0.06 4.47 5.70
CA LEU A 122 0.12 3.25 4.92
C LEU A 122 0.95 2.17 5.62
N CYS A 123 0.48 0.93 5.58
CA CYS A 123 1.19 -0.23 6.11
C CYS A 123 1.12 -1.40 5.13
N ARG A 124 2.29 -1.91 4.74
CA ARG A 124 2.38 -3.01 3.76
C ARG A 124 2.43 -4.40 4.39
N CYS A 125 2.59 -4.49 5.71
CA CYS A 125 2.92 -5.74 6.41
C CYS A 125 1.74 -6.32 7.21
N THR A 126 1.04 -5.49 7.97
CA THR A 126 0.13 -5.96 9.02
C THR A 126 -1.25 -6.36 8.53
N GLY A 127 -1.66 -5.84 7.37
CA GLY A 127 -3.06 -5.92 6.95
C GLY A 127 -3.99 -5.06 7.82
N TYR A 128 -3.44 -4.06 8.53
CA TYR A 128 -4.14 -3.01 9.29
C TYR A 128 -4.94 -3.46 10.53
N ARG A 129 -5.59 -4.63 10.50
CA ARG A 129 -6.44 -5.17 11.57
C ARG A 129 -5.83 -5.09 12.98
N PRO A 130 -4.60 -5.59 13.26
CA PRO A 130 -4.05 -5.57 14.63
C PRO A 130 -3.77 -4.15 15.15
N ILE A 131 -3.58 -3.17 14.27
CA ILE A 131 -3.40 -1.76 14.64
C ILE A 131 -4.76 -1.20 15.11
N LEU A 132 -5.81 -1.35 14.29
CA LEU A 132 -7.16 -0.89 14.64
C LEU A 132 -7.67 -1.59 15.91
N GLN A 133 -7.44 -2.89 16.04
CA GLN A 133 -7.88 -3.65 17.22
C GLN A 133 -7.12 -3.26 18.49
N GLY A 134 -5.82 -2.96 18.39
CA GLY A 134 -5.04 -2.42 19.50
C GLY A 134 -5.55 -1.05 19.92
N PHE A 135 -5.75 -0.12 18.97
CA PHE A 135 -6.22 1.24 19.26
C PHE A 135 -7.70 1.34 19.64
N ARG A 136 -8.54 0.36 19.26
CA ARG A 136 -9.93 0.25 19.71
C ARG A 136 -10.08 0.28 21.23
N THR A 137 -9.04 -0.12 21.96
CA THR A 137 -9.02 -0.06 23.42
C THR A 137 -8.97 1.36 24.00
N PHE A 138 -8.75 2.39 23.17
CA PHE A 138 -8.94 3.80 23.56
C PHE A 138 -10.37 4.30 23.28
N ALA A 139 -11.16 3.56 22.50
CA ALA A 139 -12.43 4.03 22.01
C ALA A 139 -13.53 3.93 23.09
N ARG A 140 -14.37 4.97 23.22
CA ARG A 140 -15.50 4.98 24.18
C ARG A 140 -16.60 3.97 23.86
N ASP A 141 -16.72 3.59 22.59
CA ASP A 141 -17.60 2.54 22.07
C ASP A 141 -16.92 1.15 22.06
N GLY A 142 -15.74 1.03 22.66
CA GLY A 142 -14.81 -0.10 22.54
C GLY A 142 -15.04 -1.35 23.39
N GLY A 143 -16.20 -1.53 24.05
CA GLY A 143 -16.48 -2.77 24.79
C GLY A 143 -16.45 -4.04 23.91
N CYS A 144 -16.35 -5.24 24.52
CA CYS A 144 -16.24 -6.55 23.83
C CYS A 144 -17.30 -6.78 22.71
N CYS A 145 -18.42 -6.03 22.72
CA CYS A 145 -19.48 -6.04 21.70
C CYS A 145 -19.87 -4.63 21.19
N GLY A 146 -18.95 -3.66 21.15
CA GLY A 146 -19.27 -2.29 20.71
C GLY A 146 -20.12 -1.50 21.72
N GLY A 147 -19.97 -1.80 23.01
CA GLY A 147 -20.74 -1.16 24.09
C GLY A 147 -22.23 -1.55 24.18
N LYS A 148 -22.75 -2.38 23.26
CA LYS A 148 -24.15 -2.86 23.28
C LYS A 148 -24.26 -4.22 23.96
N GLY A 149 -24.41 -4.22 25.29
CA GLY A 149 -24.53 -5.43 26.12
C GLY A 149 -25.81 -6.26 25.91
N ASP A 150 -26.80 -5.76 25.17
CA ASP A 150 -28.13 -6.38 25.05
C ASP A 150 -28.35 -7.20 23.76
N ASN A 151 -27.29 -7.53 23.02
CA ASN A 151 -27.44 -8.44 21.88
C ASN A 151 -27.61 -9.89 22.38
N PRO A 152 -28.61 -10.67 21.93
CA PRO A 152 -28.73 -12.11 22.26
C PRO A 152 -27.51 -12.95 21.82
N ASN A 153 -26.69 -12.46 20.89
CA ASN A 153 -25.41 -13.06 20.50
C ASN A 153 -24.19 -12.52 21.27
N CYS A 154 -24.39 -11.66 22.28
CA CYS A 154 -23.32 -11.20 23.15
C CYS A 154 -22.74 -12.38 23.94
N CYS A 155 -21.40 -12.46 24.05
CA CYS A 155 -20.71 -13.49 24.84
C CYS A 155 -21.11 -13.49 26.32
N MET A 156 -21.69 -12.40 26.83
CA MET A 156 -22.23 -12.28 28.19
C MET A 156 -23.65 -12.87 28.33
N ASN A 157 -24.40 -13.03 27.23
CA ASN A 157 -25.80 -13.46 27.21
C ASN A 157 -25.99 -14.93 26.79
N GLN A 158 -24.93 -15.63 26.42
CA GLN A 158 -25.00 -17.05 26.09
C GLN A 158 -25.14 -17.90 27.37
N LYS A 159 -26.30 -18.55 27.53
CA LYS A 159 -26.50 -19.62 28.52
C LYS A 159 -25.44 -20.70 28.32
N LYS A 160 -24.86 -21.20 29.42
CA LYS A 160 -23.71 -22.12 29.56
C LYS A 160 -23.77 -23.48 28.81
N ASP A 161 -24.70 -23.72 27.90
CA ASP A 161 -24.98 -25.04 27.33
C ASP A 161 -24.64 -25.19 25.84
N GLN A 162 -23.63 -24.48 25.34
CA GLN A 162 -22.98 -24.82 24.06
C GLN A 162 -21.47 -24.89 24.27
N THR A 163 -20.86 -26.02 23.88
CA THR A 163 -19.40 -26.22 23.85
C THR A 163 -18.77 -25.28 22.82
N VAL A 164 -18.56 -24.02 23.19
CA VAL A 164 -17.79 -23.03 22.43
C VAL A 164 -16.32 -23.42 22.55
N THR A 165 -15.69 -23.73 21.42
CA THR A 165 -14.26 -24.06 21.36
C THR A 165 -13.44 -22.83 21.74
N LEU A 166 -12.97 -22.76 22.99
CA LEU A 166 -12.22 -21.63 23.55
C LEU A 166 -10.87 -21.45 22.80
N SER A 167 -10.75 -20.38 22.00
CA SER A 167 -9.46 -19.88 21.51
C SER A 167 -8.86 -18.93 22.55
N PRO A 168 -7.54 -18.97 22.80
CA PRO A 168 -6.86 -17.93 23.56
C PRO A 168 -6.83 -16.59 22.79
N SER A 169 -6.53 -15.51 23.52
CA SER A 169 -6.36 -14.15 22.98
C SER A 169 -4.93 -13.94 22.45
N LEU A 170 -4.77 -13.13 21.41
CA LEU A 170 -3.45 -12.74 20.89
C LEU A 170 -2.71 -11.77 21.83
N PHE A 171 -3.44 -10.98 22.61
CA PHE A 171 -2.93 -10.03 23.58
C PHE A 171 -3.96 -9.81 24.69
N ASN A 172 -3.52 -9.29 25.83
CA ASN A 172 -4.37 -9.00 26.97
C ASN A 172 -4.54 -7.47 27.16
N PRO A 173 -5.73 -6.90 26.88
CA PRO A 173 -5.98 -5.48 27.09
C PRO A 173 -5.89 -5.02 28.54
N GLU A 174 -6.08 -5.92 29.51
CA GLU A 174 -6.04 -5.59 30.95
C GLU A 174 -4.62 -5.23 31.41
N GLU A 175 -3.59 -5.63 30.67
CA GLU A 175 -2.19 -5.30 30.94
C GLU A 175 -1.76 -3.94 30.37
N PHE A 176 -2.66 -3.24 29.68
CA PHE A 176 -2.33 -1.96 29.06
C PHE A 176 -2.35 -0.82 30.07
N MET A 177 -1.33 0.02 30.03
CA MET A 177 -1.32 1.25 30.82
C MET A 177 -2.51 2.14 30.40
N PRO A 178 -3.28 2.69 31.36
CA PRO A 178 -4.32 3.67 31.05
C PRO A 178 -3.69 4.95 30.50
N LEU A 179 -4.46 5.70 29.71
CA LEU A 179 -4.05 7.04 29.28
C LEU A 179 -4.19 8.00 30.44
N ASP A 180 -3.13 8.74 30.75
CA ASP A 180 -3.14 9.84 31.72
C ASP A 180 -2.76 11.15 30.99
N PRO A 181 -3.74 11.95 30.55
CA PRO A 181 -3.48 13.20 29.84
C PRO A 181 -2.67 14.23 30.64
N THR A 182 -2.55 14.07 31.96
CA THR A 182 -1.80 15.02 32.82
C THR A 182 -0.29 14.82 32.77
N GLN A 183 0.18 13.66 32.29
CA GLN A 183 1.60 13.32 32.14
C GLN A 183 2.16 13.63 30.75
N GLU A 184 1.34 14.23 29.88
CA GLU A 184 1.76 14.64 28.55
C GLU A 184 2.84 15.73 28.61
N PRO A 185 3.77 15.78 27.64
CA PRO A 185 4.75 16.86 27.56
C PRO A 185 4.06 18.23 27.59
N ILE A 186 4.47 19.08 28.53
CA ILE A 186 3.95 20.44 28.64
C ILE A 186 4.30 21.24 27.39
N PHE A 187 3.43 22.18 27.03
CA PHE A 187 3.77 23.13 25.99
C PHE A 187 4.95 24.02 26.46
N PRO A 188 5.98 24.26 25.63
CA PRO A 188 7.17 24.99 26.05
C PRO A 188 6.83 26.39 26.61
N PRO A 189 7.13 26.68 27.90
CA PRO A 189 6.78 27.97 28.50
C PRO A 189 7.43 29.18 27.82
N GLU A 190 8.62 29.01 27.22
CA GLU A 190 9.28 30.08 26.44
C GLU A 190 8.43 30.59 25.27
N LEU A 191 7.63 29.72 24.65
CA LEU A 191 6.71 30.09 23.57
C LEU A 191 5.46 30.83 24.10
N LEU A 192 5.21 30.82 25.42
CA LEU A 192 4.09 31.53 26.06
C LEU A 192 4.40 32.97 26.46
N VAL A 193 5.68 33.36 26.53
CA VAL A 193 6.11 34.65 27.14
C VAL A 193 6.50 35.71 26.11
N GLY A 194 6.65 35.34 24.83
CA GLY A 194 6.56 36.23 23.66
C GLY A 194 7.38 37.53 23.72
N ASP A 195 8.71 37.46 23.74
CA ASP A 195 9.56 38.61 23.40
C ASP A 195 10.92 38.15 22.83
N ALA A 196 11.10 38.24 21.50
CA ALA A 196 12.41 38.23 20.84
C ALA A 196 12.32 38.67 19.36
N PRO A 197 13.34 39.38 18.82
CA PRO A 197 13.25 40.18 17.61
C PRO A 197 13.20 39.35 16.31
N GLY A 198 12.40 39.82 15.36
CA GLY A 198 12.29 39.27 14.01
C GLY A 198 13.62 39.26 13.26
N ARG A 199 14.34 38.15 13.33
CA ARG A 199 15.47 37.89 12.44
C ARG A 199 14.99 37.16 11.19
N VAL A 200 15.24 37.78 10.05
CA VAL A 200 15.09 37.21 8.70
C VAL A 200 16.24 36.22 8.48
N TRP A 201 15.91 34.97 8.10
CA TRP A 201 16.91 33.96 7.75
C TRP A 201 17.25 34.06 6.26
N HIS A 202 18.55 34.09 5.92
CA HIS A 202 19.05 34.11 4.56
C HIS A 202 19.83 32.83 4.24
N PRO A 203 19.25 31.85 3.50
CA PRO A 203 20.03 30.84 2.79
C PRO A 203 20.46 31.39 1.42
N SER A 204 21.64 30.99 0.96
CA SER A 204 22.39 31.55 -0.18
C SER A 204 21.79 31.36 -1.59
N SER A 205 20.49 31.07 -1.74
CA SER A 205 19.85 30.95 -3.07
C SER A 205 18.33 31.15 -3.15
N ALA A 206 17.62 31.31 -2.02
CA ALA A 206 16.21 31.65 -2.01
C ALA A 206 15.88 32.52 -0.79
N VAL A 207 15.18 33.63 -0.98
CA VAL A 207 14.76 34.50 0.12
C VAL A 207 13.36 34.08 0.57
N VAL A 208 13.18 33.85 1.88
CA VAL A 208 11.85 33.71 2.49
C VAL A 208 11.60 34.96 3.31
N GLU A 209 10.77 35.87 2.81
CA GLU A 209 10.41 37.09 3.54
C GLU A 209 9.13 36.85 4.35
N ARG A 210 9.22 37.04 5.68
CA ARG A 210 8.07 37.18 6.59
C ARG A 210 7.58 38.61 6.45
N MET A 211 6.32 38.83 6.09
CA MET A 211 5.77 40.19 6.11
C MET A 211 5.36 40.58 7.54
N PRO A 212 5.86 41.69 8.11
CA PRO A 212 5.26 42.31 9.26
C PRO A 212 3.86 42.81 8.89
N GLY A 213 2.92 42.75 9.83
CA GLY A 213 1.62 43.41 9.68
C GLY A 213 1.83 44.86 9.25
N ALA A 214 1.13 45.27 8.19
CA ALA A 214 1.13 46.61 7.61
C ALA A 214 2.43 47.14 6.96
N ALA A 215 2.79 46.66 5.75
CA ALA A 215 3.44 47.51 4.73
C ALA A 215 3.41 46.88 3.33
N LEU A 216 2.60 47.46 2.45
CA LEU A 216 2.51 47.23 0.99
C LEU A 216 3.77 47.73 0.24
N GLY A 217 4.90 47.05 0.41
CA GLY A 217 6.21 47.44 -0.12
C GLY A 217 6.74 46.69 -1.35
N ILE A 218 5.91 45.92 -2.09
CA ILE A 218 6.36 45.14 -3.25
C ILE A 218 5.94 45.85 -4.55
N LYS A 219 6.62 46.94 -4.94
CA LYS A 219 6.35 47.64 -6.21
C LYS A 219 7.39 47.40 -7.31
N ASP A 220 8.62 47.00 -6.96
CA ASP A 220 9.76 47.05 -7.90
C ASP A 220 10.46 45.71 -8.16
N ARG A 221 9.79 44.56 -7.99
CA ARG A 221 10.42 43.24 -8.20
C ARG A 221 9.77 42.44 -9.33
N PRO A 222 10.58 41.72 -10.15
CA PRO A 222 10.13 41.09 -11.39
C PRO A 222 9.03 40.04 -11.18
N ALA A 223 8.21 39.87 -12.23
CA ALA A 223 7.02 39.00 -12.30
C ALA A 223 7.27 37.49 -12.07
N THR A 224 8.49 37.09 -11.74
CA THR A 224 8.88 35.70 -11.41
C THR A 224 8.68 35.35 -9.92
N SER A 225 8.13 36.26 -9.12
CA SER A 225 7.88 36.10 -7.69
C SER A 225 6.48 35.50 -7.44
N GLY A 226 6.40 34.18 -7.29
CA GLY A 226 5.14 33.47 -7.02
C GLY A 226 4.78 33.40 -5.54
N PHE A 227 3.52 33.70 -5.19
CA PHE A 227 2.93 33.32 -3.89
C PHE A 227 2.53 31.85 -3.92
N HIS A 228 3.19 30.99 -3.16
CA HIS A 228 2.95 29.54 -3.17
C HIS A 228 2.60 29.06 -1.76
N PHE A 229 1.38 28.56 -1.60
CA PHE A 229 1.01 27.73 -0.46
C PHE A 229 1.65 26.34 -0.68
N PHE A 230 2.85 26.14 -0.13
CA PHE A 230 3.61 24.87 -0.12
C PHE A 230 3.90 24.23 -1.51
N PRO A 231 4.90 24.72 -2.27
CA PRO A 231 5.26 24.18 -3.59
C PRO A 231 6.06 22.85 -3.58
N GLY A 232 6.11 22.13 -2.46
CA GLY A 232 7.08 21.06 -2.20
C GLY A 232 7.12 19.96 -3.28
N ILE A 233 5.96 19.55 -3.81
CA ILE A 233 5.86 18.55 -4.89
C ILE A 233 6.45 19.07 -6.21
N GLU A 234 6.22 20.33 -6.54
CA GLU A 234 6.75 20.92 -7.79
C GLU A 234 8.27 21.09 -7.73
N MET A 235 8.79 21.46 -6.56
CA MET A 235 10.23 21.58 -6.35
C MET A 235 10.93 20.22 -6.43
N LYS A 236 10.40 19.22 -5.72
CA LYS A 236 11.05 17.89 -5.62
C LYS A 236 10.93 17.06 -6.90
N PHE A 237 9.75 17.03 -7.54
CA PHE A 237 9.44 16.08 -8.61
C PHE A 237 9.22 16.72 -9.99
N LYS A 238 8.99 18.04 -10.06
CA LYS A 238 8.85 18.78 -11.34
C LYS A 238 10.04 19.69 -11.64
N ASN A 239 11.11 19.60 -10.84
CA ASN A 239 12.34 20.37 -10.99
C ASN A 239 12.13 21.88 -11.12
N LYS A 240 11.09 22.42 -10.45
CA LYS A 240 10.86 23.87 -10.41
C LYS A 240 11.68 24.51 -9.30
N LEU A 241 12.30 25.64 -9.60
CA LEU A 241 12.96 26.50 -8.63
C LEU A 241 12.20 27.81 -8.48
N PHE A 242 11.80 28.13 -7.25
CA PHE A 242 11.18 29.41 -6.90
C PHE A 242 12.21 30.26 -6.16
N PRO A 243 12.81 31.29 -6.80
CA PRO A 243 13.90 32.06 -6.19
C PRO A 243 13.45 32.96 -5.02
N LEU A 244 12.15 33.24 -4.92
CA LEU A 244 11.52 33.98 -3.82
C LEU A 244 10.26 33.24 -3.39
N ILE A 245 10.11 33.01 -2.09
CA ILE A 245 8.91 32.41 -1.48
C ILE A 245 8.38 33.36 -0.41
N VAL A 246 7.08 33.68 -0.47
CA VAL A 246 6.39 34.46 0.56
C VAL A 246 5.38 33.57 1.28
N CYS A 247 5.43 33.53 2.62
CA CYS A 247 4.52 32.73 3.44
C CYS A 247 3.48 33.62 4.15
N PRO A 248 2.20 33.61 3.71
CA PRO A 248 1.17 34.48 4.27
C PRO A 248 0.38 33.86 5.44
N ALA A 249 0.89 32.77 6.04
CA ALA A 249 0.13 31.94 6.99
C ALA A 249 -0.26 32.65 8.30
N TRP A 250 0.39 33.76 8.65
CA TRP A 250 0.12 34.50 9.89
C TRP A 250 -0.74 35.75 9.73
N ILE A 251 -1.14 36.07 8.50
CA ILE A 251 -1.98 37.24 8.23
C ILE A 251 -3.39 36.97 8.79
N PRO A 252 -3.89 37.73 9.78
CA PRO A 252 -5.18 37.46 10.43
C PRO A 252 -6.35 37.43 9.45
N GLU A 253 -6.37 38.34 8.48
CA GLU A 253 -7.43 38.46 7.46
C GLU A 253 -7.49 37.25 6.53
N LEU A 254 -6.35 36.58 6.28
CA LEU A 254 -6.31 35.36 5.48
C LEU A 254 -6.72 34.11 6.26
N ASN A 255 -7.12 34.31 7.50
CA ASN A 255 -7.36 33.30 8.50
C ASN A 255 -8.69 33.57 9.24
N SER A 256 -9.48 34.57 8.81
CA SER A 256 -10.78 34.84 9.41
C SER A 256 -11.80 33.78 8.99
N VAL A 257 -12.77 33.53 9.87
CA VAL A 257 -13.97 32.75 9.59
C VAL A 257 -15.16 33.62 10.00
N GLU A 258 -15.97 34.01 9.03
CA GLU A 258 -17.06 34.96 9.25
C GLU A 258 -18.40 34.36 8.82
N HIS A 259 -19.36 34.34 9.74
CA HIS A 259 -20.72 33.89 9.48
C HIS A 259 -21.58 35.09 9.07
N GLY A 260 -21.94 35.17 7.78
CA GLY A 260 -22.80 36.21 7.24
C GLY A 260 -24.20 35.70 6.88
N GLU A 261 -25.09 36.61 6.49
CA GLU A 261 -26.47 36.26 6.11
C GLU A 261 -26.54 35.33 4.88
N GLU A 262 -25.59 35.46 3.96
CA GLU A 262 -25.53 34.67 2.73
C GLU A 262 -24.66 33.39 2.87
N GLY A 263 -23.99 33.15 4.00
CA GLY A 263 -23.15 31.94 4.17
C GLY A 263 -21.91 32.16 5.05
N ILE A 264 -20.88 31.34 4.85
CA ILE A 264 -19.66 31.34 5.68
C ILE A 264 -18.45 31.71 4.83
N SER A 265 -17.74 32.76 5.23
CA SER A 265 -16.49 33.19 4.61
C SER A 265 -15.30 32.56 5.28
N PHE A 266 -14.35 32.07 4.48
CA PHE A 266 -13.06 31.56 4.95
C PHE A 266 -11.92 32.36 4.31
N GLY A 267 -10.98 32.84 5.14
CA GLY A 267 -9.72 33.39 4.65
C GLY A 267 -8.91 32.36 3.85
N ALA A 268 -8.13 32.83 2.86
CA ALA A 268 -7.42 31.96 1.91
C ALA A 268 -6.43 30.97 2.56
N SER A 269 -5.85 31.33 3.70
CA SER A 269 -4.87 30.56 4.46
C SER A 269 -5.51 29.56 5.42
N CYS A 270 -6.84 29.60 5.62
CA CYS A 270 -7.55 28.63 6.45
C CYS A 270 -7.27 27.19 5.98
N PRO A 271 -6.78 26.30 6.87
CA PRO A 271 -6.53 24.92 6.52
C PRO A 271 -7.84 24.18 6.26
N LEU A 272 -7.81 23.17 5.39
CA LEU A 272 -9.01 22.38 5.05
C LEU A 272 -9.65 21.69 6.26
N SER A 273 -8.87 21.36 7.29
CA SER A 273 -9.38 20.84 8.56
C SER A 273 -10.23 21.86 9.34
N CYS A 274 -9.87 23.15 9.28
CA CYS A 274 -10.68 24.22 9.85
C CYS A 274 -11.99 24.36 9.07
N VAL A 275 -11.94 24.32 7.74
CA VAL A 275 -13.14 24.32 6.88
C VAL A 275 -14.03 23.12 7.19
N GLU A 276 -13.47 21.91 7.30
CA GLU A 276 -14.19 20.68 7.64
C GLU A 276 -14.93 20.83 8.97
N LYS A 277 -14.24 21.26 10.04
CA LYS A 277 -14.84 21.42 11.36
C LYS A 277 -15.95 22.47 11.39
N THR A 278 -15.70 23.67 10.87
CA THR A 278 -16.69 24.76 10.84
C THR A 278 -17.95 24.35 10.08
N LEU A 279 -17.80 23.65 8.95
CA LEU A 279 -18.95 23.19 8.17
C LEU A 279 -19.71 22.05 8.83
N LEU A 280 -19.05 21.14 9.55
CA LEU A 280 -19.72 20.12 10.36
C LEU A 280 -20.60 20.76 11.46
N ASP A 281 -20.05 21.73 12.18
CA ASP A 281 -20.77 22.48 13.22
C ASP A 281 -21.98 23.22 12.62
N ALA A 282 -21.81 23.87 11.47
CA ALA A 282 -22.89 24.55 10.76
C ALA A 282 -23.98 23.58 10.27
N VAL A 283 -23.60 22.40 9.75
CA VAL A 283 -24.56 21.36 9.30
C VAL A 283 -25.38 20.80 10.46
N ALA A 284 -24.79 20.71 11.65
CA ALA A 284 -25.49 20.25 12.85
C ALA A 284 -26.51 21.27 13.39
N GLN A 285 -26.26 22.57 13.20
CA GLN A 285 -27.07 23.64 13.79
C GLN A 285 -28.10 24.25 12.81
N LEU A 286 -27.82 24.25 11.51
CA LEU A 286 -28.66 24.92 10.51
C LEU A 286 -29.66 23.96 9.84
N PRO A 287 -30.82 24.46 9.39
CA PRO A 287 -31.80 23.66 8.64
C PRO A 287 -31.20 22.99 7.40
N THR A 288 -31.68 21.78 7.08
CA THR A 288 -31.15 20.95 5.99
C THR A 288 -31.12 21.64 4.63
N HIS A 289 -32.11 22.48 4.33
CA HIS A 289 -32.16 23.22 3.07
C HIS A 289 -31.09 24.31 2.95
N LYS A 290 -30.54 24.81 4.07
CA LYS A 290 -29.46 25.83 4.08
C LYS A 290 -28.07 25.23 3.94
N THR A 291 -27.93 23.91 4.02
CA THR A 291 -26.63 23.24 4.19
C THR A 291 -26.29 22.25 3.07
N GLU A 292 -27.05 22.28 1.97
CA GLU A 292 -26.84 21.43 0.78
C GLU A 292 -25.42 21.54 0.22
N VAL A 293 -24.91 22.76 0.01
CA VAL A 293 -23.54 22.98 -0.50
C VAL A 293 -22.50 22.60 0.55
N PHE A 294 -22.73 22.88 1.84
CA PHE A 294 -21.81 22.51 2.91
C PHE A 294 -21.62 20.99 2.97
N ARG A 295 -22.70 20.22 2.86
CA ARG A 295 -22.62 18.75 2.75
C ARG A 295 -21.89 18.30 1.49
N GLY A 296 -22.06 19.00 0.37
CA GLY A 296 -21.28 18.76 -0.84
C GLY A 296 -19.78 18.95 -0.61
N ILE A 297 -19.36 20.02 0.07
CA ILE A 297 -17.95 20.26 0.43
C ILE A 297 -17.45 19.17 1.40
N LEU A 298 -18.22 18.84 2.44
CA LEU A 298 -17.87 17.81 3.41
C LEU A 298 -17.71 16.43 2.78
N GLU A 299 -18.57 16.05 1.84
CA GLU A 299 -18.44 14.77 1.12
C GLU A 299 -17.13 14.72 0.32
N GLN A 300 -16.71 15.83 -0.29
CA GLN A 300 -15.41 15.88 -0.98
C GLN A 300 -14.24 15.82 0.01
N LEU A 301 -14.33 16.55 1.15
CA LEU A 301 -13.29 16.58 2.18
C LEU A 301 -13.11 15.25 2.93
N ARG A 302 -14.17 14.44 3.02
CA ARG A 302 -14.14 13.11 3.60
C ARG A 302 -13.11 12.20 2.92
N TRP A 303 -13.01 12.30 1.60
CA TRP A 303 -12.10 11.51 0.76
C TRP A 303 -10.90 12.34 0.27
N PHE A 304 -10.67 13.51 0.88
CA PHE A 304 -9.57 14.41 0.55
C PHE A 304 -8.36 14.13 1.44
N SER A 305 -7.47 13.27 0.96
CA SER A 305 -6.21 12.93 1.64
C SER A 305 -6.40 12.50 3.10
N GLY A 306 -5.34 12.58 3.91
CA GLY A 306 -5.37 12.31 5.35
C GLY A 306 -5.40 13.58 6.20
N LYS A 307 -5.57 13.41 7.52
CA LYS A 307 -5.58 14.51 8.49
C LYS A 307 -4.30 15.35 8.45
N GLN A 308 -3.15 14.72 8.18
CA GLN A 308 -1.85 15.38 8.04
C GLN A 308 -1.85 16.46 6.95
N LEU A 309 -2.44 16.17 5.78
CA LEU A 309 -2.48 17.12 4.67
C LEU A 309 -3.60 18.14 4.89
N LYS A 310 -4.79 17.72 5.35
CA LYS A 310 -5.90 18.64 5.65
C LYS A 310 -5.56 19.67 6.73
N SER A 311 -4.62 19.37 7.62
CA SER A 311 -4.18 20.28 8.68
C SER A 311 -3.29 21.42 8.18
N VAL A 312 -2.68 21.29 7.01
CA VAL A 312 -1.72 22.29 6.48
C VAL A 312 -2.08 22.82 5.08
N ALA A 313 -2.85 22.05 4.29
CA ALA A 313 -3.35 22.48 2.99
C ALA A 313 -4.40 23.56 3.19
N SER A 314 -4.22 24.71 2.55
CA SER A 314 -5.16 25.84 2.65
C SER A 314 -6.22 25.79 1.54
N VAL A 315 -7.39 26.35 1.83
CA VAL A 315 -8.48 26.48 0.85
C VAL A 315 -8.07 27.31 -0.37
N GLY A 316 -7.37 28.43 -0.16
CA GLY A 316 -6.84 29.28 -1.23
C GLY A 316 -5.75 28.58 -2.05
N GLY A 317 -4.90 27.78 -1.39
CA GLY A 317 -3.91 26.96 -2.06
C GLY A 317 -4.55 25.96 -3.03
N ASN A 318 -5.64 25.30 -2.62
CA ASN A 318 -6.37 24.37 -3.49
C ASN A 318 -6.99 25.08 -4.72
N ILE A 319 -7.60 26.25 -4.49
CA ILE A 319 -8.24 27.05 -5.55
C ILE A 319 -7.21 27.54 -6.57
N ILE A 320 -6.15 28.21 -6.12
CA ILE A 320 -5.14 28.87 -6.98
C ILE A 320 -4.22 27.86 -7.67
N THR A 321 -3.98 26.68 -7.07
CA THR A 321 -3.28 25.59 -7.78
C THR A 321 -4.02 25.22 -9.07
N ALA A 322 -5.34 25.44 -9.12
CA ALA A 322 -6.18 25.25 -10.30
C ALA A 322 -5.98 23.88 -10.97
N SER A 323 -5.76 22.85 -10.15
CA SER A 323 -5.53 21.50 -10.64
C SER A 323 -6.75 21.00 -11.44
N PRO A 324 -6.56 20.37 -12.60
CA PRO A 324 -7.66 19.82 -13.41
C PRO A 324 -8.53 18.80 -12.65
N ILE A 325 -7.96 18.24 -11.60
CA ILE A 325 -8.49 17.18 -10.74
C ILE A 325 -8.71 17.68 -9.30
N SER A 326 -8.89 19.00 -9.10
CA SER A 326 -9.31 19.52 -7.79
C SER A 326 -10.70 18.97 -7.45
N ASP A 327 -10.86 18.47 -6.23
CA ASP A 327 -12.14 18.00 -5.69
C ASP A 327 -13.05 19.14 -5.23
N LEU A 328 -12.50 20.33 -4.93
CA LEU A 328 -13.25 21.46 -4.38
C LEU A 328 -13.65 22.48 -5.45
N ASN A 329 -12.81 22.70 -6.47
CA ASN A 329 -13.11 23.68 -7.53
C ASN A 329 -14.41 23.38 -8.30
N PRO A 330 -14.76 22.13 -8.65
CA PRO A 330 -16.06 21.83 -9.25
C PRO A 330 -17.24 22.19 -8.33
N VAL A 331 -17.09 22.01 -7.02
CA VAL A 331 -18.11 22.36 -6.01
C VAL A 331 -18.27 23.87 -5.89
N PHE A 332 -17.17 24.61 -5.76
CA PHE A 332 -17.18 26.08 -5.72
C PHE A 332 -17.72 26.69 -7.02
N MET A 333 -17.38 26.12 -8.18
CA MET A 333 -17.88 26.57 -9.47
C MET A 333 -19.38 26.31 -9.64
N ALA A 334 -19.89 25.14 -9.22
CA ALA A 334 -21.31 24.80 -9.33
C ALA A 334 -22.20 25.61 -8.36
N SER A 335 -21.68 25.90 -7.17
CA SER A 335 -22.36 26.73 -6.15
C SER A 335 -22.28 28.22 -6.43
N GLY A 336 -21.40 28.67 -7.33
CA GLY A 336 -21.21 30.10 -7.61
C GLY A 336 -20.52 30.85 -6.46
N ALA A 337 -19.62 30.16 -5.74
CA ALA A 337 -18.88 30.76 -4.61
C ALA A 337 -18.22 32.10 -4.99
N LYS A 338 -18.18 33.05 -4.05
CA LYS A 338 -17.58 34.37 -4.27
C LYS A 338 -16.13 34.36 -3.81
N LEU A 339 -15.27 34.98 -4.62
CA LEU A 339 -13.85 35.16 -4.36
C LEU A 339 -13.55 36.66 -4.29
N THR A 340 -13.05 37.13 -3.14
CA THR A 340 -12.59 38.52 -2.98
C THR A 340 -11.11 38.60 -3.25
N ILE A 341 -10.75 39.34 -4.30
CA ILE A 341 -9.39 39.59 -4.76
C ILE A 341 -9.01 41.04 -4.47
N VAL A 342 -8.01 41.21 -3.61
CA VAL A 342 -7.46 42.50 -3.21
C VAL A 342 -6.20 42.76 -4.05
N SER A 343 -5.72 43.99 -4.14
CA SER A 343 -4.34 44.34 -4.50
C SER A 343 -4.06 45.75 -3.97
N ARG A 344 -2.86 46.30 -4.13
CA ARG A 344 -2.56 47.64 -3.59
C ARG A 344 -3.46 48.71 -4.26
N GLY A 345 -4.47 49.19 -3.51
CA GLY A 345 -5.41 50.21 -3.98
C GLY A 345 -6.58 49.67 -4.82
N LEU A 346 -6.74 48.34 -4.91
CA LEU A 346 -7.79 47.68 -5.69
C LEU A 346 -8.49 46.63 -4.83
N HIS A 347 -9.81 46.65 -4.82
CA HIS A 347 -10.63 45.67 -4.12
C HIS A 347 -11.68 45.14 -5.09
N ILE A 348 -11.47 43.95 -5.65
CA ILE A 348 -12.37 43.32 -6.61
C ILE A 348 -13.07 42.16 -5.94
N ARG A 349 -14.40 42.22 -5.87
CA ARG A 349 -15.23 41.08 -5.50
C ARG A 349 -15.64 40.36 -6.78
N TRP A 350 -15.21 39.11 -6.95
CA TRP A 350 -15.50 38.31 -8.13
C TRP A 350 -16.36 37.11 -7.75
N SER A 351 -17.59 37.03 -8.28
CA SER A 351 -18.38 35.79 -8.20
C SER A 351 -17.95 34.86 -9.33
N LEU A 352 -17.64 33.58 -9.03
CA LEU A 352 -17.26 32.58 -10.04
C LEU A 352 -18.43 32.34 -11.01
N PRO A 353 -18.47 32.98 -12.20
CA PRO A 353 -19.71 33.08 -12.95
C PRO A 353 -19.75 31.96 -13.97
N GLY A 354 -19.83 30.69 -13.52
CA GLY A 354 -19.89 29.51 -14.40
C GLY A 354 -18.80 29.43 -15.48
N LYS A 355 -17.74 30.24 -15.38
CA LYS A 355 -16.63 30.34 -16.31
C LYS A 355 -15.42 29.64 -15.69
N PRO A 356 -14.64 28.90 -16.50
CA PRO A 356 -13.51 28.13 -16.02
C PRO A 356 -12.42 29.05 -15.43
N LEU A 357 -11.94 28.71 -14.23
CA LEU A 357 -10.80 29.36 -13.59
C LEU A 357 -9.54 29.02 -14.40
N MET A 358 -8.85 30.01 -14.98
CA MET A 358 -7.52 29.81 -15.56
C MET A 358 -6.50 30.68 -14.83
N LEU A 359 -5.31 30.15 -14.58
CA LEU A 359 -4.15 30.95 -14.15
C LEU A 359 -3.87 32.13 -15.10
N SER A 360 -4.22 32.00 -16.40
CA SER A 360 -4.10 33.06 -17.41
C SER A 360 -5.24 34.08 -17.42
N THR A 361 -6.31 33.90 -16.64
CA THR A 361 -7.44 34.85 -16.58
C THR A 361 -7.27 35.98 -15.55
N CYS A 362 -6.13 36.06 -14.85
CA CYS A 362 -5.74 37.28 -14.14
C CYS A 362 -5.39 38.37 -15.17
N PRO A 363 -6.15 39.48 -15.24
CA PRO A 363 -5.81 40.57 -16.15
C PRO A 363 -4.45 41.15 -15.77
N GLN A 364 -3.53 41.17 -16.74
CA GLN A 364 -2.30 41.99 -16.79
C GLN A 364 -1.36 41.90 -15.57
N GLY A 365 -0.28 41.11 -15.68
CA GLY A 365 1.12 41.44 -15.27
C GLY A 365 1.43 42.13 -13.92
N GLN A 366 0.46 42.36 -13.06
CA GLN A 366 0.54 42.98 -11.74
C GLN A 366 0.04 41.95 -10.75
N SER A 367 0.95 41.66 -9.84
CA SER A 367 0.88 40.59 -8.88
C SER A 367 -0.19 40.82 -7.81
N LEU A 368 -0.53 39.69 -7.18
CA LEU A 368 -1.27 39.50 -5.93
C LEU A 368 -2.78 39.27 -6.10
N ALA A 369 -3.16 38.02 -6.32
CA ALA A 369 -4.53 37.57 -6.18
C ALA A 369 -4.77 37.15 -4.72
N TRP A 370 -5.50 37.97 -3.97
CA TRP A 370 -6.01 37.61 -2.66
C TRP A 370 -7.31 36.82 -2.89
N THR A 371 -7.69 35.95 -1.97
CA THR A 371 -8.96 35.21 -2.09
C THR A 371 -9.58 35.11 -0.71
N GLN A 372 -10.38 36.11 -0.31
CA GLN A 372 -11.38 35.83 0.72
C GLN A 372 -12.42 34.94 0.02
N GLY A 373 -12.43 33.66 0.35
CA GLY A 373 -13.43 32.73 -0.16
C GLY A 373 -14.71 32.99 0.59
N GLU A 374 -15.49 33.95 0.13
CA GLU A 374 -16.81 34.17 0.69
C GLU A 374 -17.75 33.16 0.04
N ASN A 375 -18.03 32.04 0.71
CA ASN A 375 -19.08 31.13 0.25
C ASN A 375 -20.42 31.80 0.53
N HIS A 376 -20.88 32.60 -0.43
CA HIS A 376 -22.25 33.07 -0.46
C HIS A 376 -23.08 32.01 -1.20
N VAL A 377 -24.01 31.39 -0.49
CA VAL A 377 -25.14 30.66 -1.07
C VAL A 377 -26.38 31.34 -0.52
N GLN A 378 -26.96 32.25 -1.32
CA GLN A 378 -28.27 32.80 -1.01
C GLN A 378 -29.29 31.65 -1.00
N ILE A 379 -29.88 31.46 0.18
CA ILE A 379 -30.85 30.42 0.50
C ILE A 379 -32.09 30.65 -0.37
N THR A 380 -32.36 29.74 -1.31
CA THR A 380 -33.63 29.72 -2.03
C THR A 380 -34.32 28.38 -1.76
N GLU A 381 -35.55 28.39 -1.25
CA GLU A 381 -36.37 27.18 -1.24
C GLU A 381 -36.45 26.60 -2.67
N GLY A 382 -36.29 25.28 -2.79
CA GLY A 382 -36.23 24.60 -4.10
C GLY A 382 -34.83 24.47 -4.71
N GLU A 383 -33.76 24.76 -3.96
CA GLU A 383 -32.37 24.47 -4.36
C GLU A 383 -31.86 23.13 -3.80
N PHE A 384 -31.15 22.37 -4.64
CA PHE A 384 -30.51 21.10 -4.25
C PHE A 384 -29.09 21.00 -4.80
N PHE A 385 -28.22 20.32 -4.04
CA PHE A 385 -26.82 20.14 -4.38
C PHE A 385 -26.35 18.70 -4.18
N SER A 386 -25.37 18.27 -4.97
CA SER A 386 -24.59 17.05 -4.71
C SER A 386 -23.17 17.18 -5.26
N ALA A 387 -22.24 16.52 -4.59
CA ALA A 387 -20.86 16.37 -5.06
C ALA A 387 -20.53 14.89 -5.21
N PHE A 388 -19.72 14.55 -6.20
CA PHE A 388 -19.31 13.18 -6.47
C PHE A 388 -17.82 13.11 -6.77
N LYS A 389 -17.18 12.05 -6.31
CA LYS A 389 -15.78 11.72 -6.58
C LYS A 389 -15.67 10.24 -6.92
N GLN A 390 -14.90 9.92 -7.96
CA GLN A 390 -14.46 8.55 -8.22
C GLN A 390 -12.96 8.54 -8.48
N SER A 391 -12.28 7.63 -7.80
CA SER A 391 -10.83 7.42 -7.87
C SER A 391 -10.50 5.92 -7.95
N SER A 392 -9.22 5.57 -8.04
CA SER A 392 -8.74 4.16 -8.04
C SER A 392 -8.84 3.47 -6.66
N GLY A 393 -9.30 4.19 -5.64
CA GLY A 393 -9.57 3.76 -4.27
C GLY A 393 -10.27 4.90 -3.52
N ARG A 394 -10.74 4.69 -2.29
CA ARG A 394 -11.53 5.71 -1.56
C ARG A 394 -10.68 6.78 -0.87
N GLU A 395 -9.71 6.38 -0.03
CA GLU A 395 -9.01 7.27 0.92
C GLU A 395 -7.64 7.73 0.42
N ASP A 396 -7.36 9.04 0.34
CA ASP A 396 -6.07 9.58 -0.15
C ASP A 396 -5.74 9.24 -1.63
N TYR A 397 -6.77 9.31 -2.49
CA TYR A 397 -6.64 9.11 -3.93
C TYR A 397 -6.96 10.37 -4.75
N ILE A 398 -6.20 10.55 -5.82
CA ILE A 398 -6.48 11.53 -6.88
C ILE A 398 -7.76 11.10 -7.62
N PRO A 399 -8.73 12.01 -7.85
CA PRO A 399 -9.92 11.68 -8.62
C PRO A 399 -9.60 11.39 -10.09
N LYS A 400 -10.29 10.40 -10.66
CA LYS A 400 -10.38 10.17 -12.10
C LYS A 400 -11.41 11.11 -12.71
N VAL A 401 -12.57 11.22 -12.07
CA VAL A 401 -13.61 12.23 -12.34
C VAL A 401 -14.14 12.71 -11.00
N THR A 402 -14.37 14.02 -10.89
CA THR A 402 -14.94 14.66 -9.70
C THR A 402 -15.91 15.74 -10.15
N SER A 403 -16.99 15.99 -9.42
CA SER A 403 -18.07 16.86 -9.88
C SER A 403 -18.82 17.56 -8.74
N GLY A 404 -19.27 18.78 -9.02
CA GLY A 404 -20.28 19.50 -8.25
C GLY A 404 -21.51 19.77 -9.13
N MET A 405 -22.69 19.49 -8.60
CA MET A 405 -23.96 19.60 -9.33
C MET A 405 -25.00 20.36 -8.50
N ARG A 406 -25.64 21.36 -9.10
CA ARG A 406 -26.64 22.23 -8.46
C ARG A 406 -27.86 22.40 -9.37
N VAL A 407 -29.04 22.35 -8.78
CA VAL A 407 -30.29 22.69 -9.46
C VAL A 407 -31.14 23.59 -8.57
N LEU A 408 -31.74 24.61 -9.16
CA LEU A 408 -32.73 25.47 -8.54
C LEU A 408 -34.03 25.35 -9.33
N PHE A 409 -35.13 25.09 -8.64
CA PHE A 409 -36.46 25.03 -9.23
C PHE A 409 -37.22 26.36 -9.09
N GLN A 410 -38.20 26.57 -9.96
CA GLN A 410 -39.19 27.62 -9.75
C GLN A 410 -40.03 27.28 -8.51
N PRO A 411 -40.31 28.24 -7.60
CA PRO A 411 -41.00 27.98 -6.34
C PRO A 411 -42.30 27.18 -6.53
N GLY A 412 -42.48 26.10 -5.75
CA GLY A 412 -43.69 25.25 -5.77
C GLY A 412 -43.87 24.37 -7.01
N THR A 413 -42.84 24.27 -7.87
CA THR A 413 -42.87 23.49 -9.11
C THR A 413 -41.62 22.61 -9.25
N ALA A 414 -41.67 21.68 -10.20
CA ALA A 414 -40.52 20.89 -10.66
C ALA A 414 -39.81 21.51 -11.87
N GLN A 415 -40.08 22.78 -12.19
CA GLN A 415 -39.52 23.44 -13.38
C GLN A 415 -38.14 24.04 -13.08
N ILE A 416 -37.14 23.67 -13.87
CA ILE A 416 -35.74 24.08 -13.66
C ILE A 416 -35.58 25.58 -13.96
N LYS A 417 -35.19 26.34 -12.93
CA LYS A 417 -34.81 27.77 -13.02
C LYS A 417 -33.33 27.92 -13.31
N GLU A 418 -32.48 27.18 -12.61
CA GLU A 418 -31.03 27.16 -12.84
C GLU A 418 -30.48 25.73 -12.75
N LEU A 419 -29.43 25.45 -13.51
CA LEU A 419 -28.73 24.17 -13.48
C LEU A 419 -27.24 24.40 -13.74
N ALA A 420 -26.39 23.88 -12.84
CA ALA A 420 -24.94 23.91 -12.98
C ALA A 420 -24.37 22.51 -12.80
N LEU A 421 -23.59 22.06 -13.79
CA LEU A 421 -22.92 20.75 -13.79
C LEU A 421 -21.44 20.98 -14.08
N CYS A 422 -20.60 20.90 -13.04
CA CYS A 422 -19.17 21.19 -13.12
C CYS A 422 -18.36 19.92 -12.89
N TYR A 423 -17.26 19.75 -13.64
CA TYR A 423 -16.45 18.53 -13.65
C TYR A 423 -14.95 18.84 -13.60
N GLY A 424 -14.22 18.01 -12.85
CA GLY A 424 -12.77 17.86 -12.91
C GLY A 424 -12.38 16.50 -13.51
N GLY A 425 -11.18 16.40 -14.06
CA GLY A 425 -10.65 15.19 -14.71
C GLY A 425 -11.13 14.95 -16.14
N MET A 426 -11.97 15.84 -16.68
CA MET A 426 -12.52 15.76 -18.05
C MET A 426 -11.86 16.74 -19.05
N ALA A 427 -10.93 17.57 -18.58
CA ALA A 427 -10.15 18.50 -19.38
C ALA A 427 -8.83 18.84 -18.66
N ASP A 428 -8.06 19.76 -19.21
CA ASP A 428 -6.84 20.35 -18.63
C ASP A 428 -7.13 21.37 -17.50
N ARG A 429 -8.38 21.47 -17.06
CA ARG A 429 -8.88 22.35 -15.99
C ARG A 429 -10.27 21.91 -15.53
N THR A 430 -10.80 22.52 -14.47
CA THR A 430 -12.22 22.38 -14.11
C THR A 430 -13.10 23.05 -15.17
N ILE A 431 -14.15 22.35 -15.62
CA ILE A 431 -15.06 22.80 -16.68
C ILE A 431 -16.53 22.74 -16.24
N SER A 432 -17.40 23.46 -16.95
CA SER A 432 -18.85 23.46 -16.75
C SER A 432 -19.55 23.04 -18.05
N ALA A 433 -20.56 22.18 -17.97
CA ALA A 433 -21.34 21.71 -19.12
C ALA A 433 -22.41 22.73 -19.55
N LEU A 434 -21.97 23.94 -19.91
CA LEU A 434 -22.82 25.11 -20.17
C LEU A 434 -23.79 24.91 -21.33
N LYS A 435 -23.38 24.24 -22.42
CA LYS A 435 -24.27 23.98 -23.56
C LYS A 435 -25.39 23.02 -23.14
N THR A 436 -25.05 22.04 -22.32
CA THR A 436 -25.99 21.04 -21.80
C THR A 436 -26.99 21.68 -20.85
N THR A 437 -26.53 22.43 -19.85
CA THR A 437 -27.43 23.00 -18.83
C THR A 437 -28.36 24.06 -19.37
N ARG A 438 -27.91 24.92 -20.29
CA ARG A 438 -28.74 25.96 -20.93
C ARG A 438 -29.96 25.39 -21.65
N LYS A 439 -29.82 24.24 -22.30
CA LYS A 439 -30.90 23.59 -23.03
C LYS A 439 -31.91 22.86 -22.10
N GLN A 440 -31.65 22.77 -20.79
CA GLN A 440 -32.55 22.16 -19.80
C GLN A 440 -33.39 23.19 -19.02
N LEU A 441 -33.09 24.49 -19.16
CA LEU A 441 -33.85 25.54 -18.49
C LEU A 441 -35.33 25.49 -18.91
N SER A 442 -36.22 25.77 -17.96
CA SER A 442 -37.68 25.73 -18.14
C SER A 442 -38.29 24.35 -18.40
N LYS A 443 -37.51 23.26 -18.38
CA LYS A 443 -38.03 21.88 -18.41
C LYS A 443 -38.43 21.40 -17.01
N THR A 444 -39.38 20.46 -16.94
CA THR A 444 -39.86 19.82 -15.70
C THR A 444 -39.03 18.62 -15.27
N CYS A 445 -38.11 18.15 -16.11
CA CYS A 445 -37.20 17.06 -15.82
C CYS A 445 -35.88 17.27 -16.56
N VAL A 446 -34.76 17.02 -15.88
CA VAL A 446 -33.44 17.12 -16.52
C VAL A 446 -33.23 15.92 -17.45
N GLN A 447 -32.96 16.16 -18.73
CA GLN A 447 -32.64 15.11 -19.71
C GLN A 447 -31.12 14.96 -19.86
N ALA A 448 -30.61 13.73 -19.82
CA ALA A 448 -29.18 13.44 -19.99
C ALA A 448 -28.72 13.78 -21.42
N TRP A 449 -27.50 14.34 -21.55
CA TRP A 449 -26.89 14.67 -22.83
C TRP A 449 -25.38 14.51 -22.80
N GLN A 450 -24.78 14.18 -23.95
CA GLN A 450 -23.42 13.65 -24.03
C GLN A 450 -22.49 14.40 -25.00
N GLU A 451 -23.01 15.29 -25.85
CA GLU A 451 -22.20 15.91 -26.91
C GLU A 451 -21.09 16.84 -26.40
N GLU A 452 -21.19 17.37 -25.17
CA GLU A 452 -20.28 18.42 -24.67
C GLU A 452 -18.99 17.89 -24.02
N LEU A 453 -19.02 16.72 -23.38
CA LEU A 453 -17.91 16.18 -22.57
C LEU A 453 -17.21 15.01 -23.28
N GLN A 454 -16.83 15.22 -24.53
CA GLN A 454 -16.09 14.24 -25.34
C GLN A 454 -14.60 14.27 -25.01
N LEU A 455 -13.96 13.10 -25.04
CA LEU A 455 -12.51 12.94 -24.82
C LEU A 455 -11.91 12.25 -26.04
N ALA A 456 -10.78 12.78 -26.53
CA ALA A 456 -10.03 12.14 -27.60
C ALA A 456 -9.40 10.81 -27.11
N PRO A 457 -9.15 9.82 -28.00
CA PRO A 457 -8.54 8.55 -27.62
C PRO A 457 -7.18 8.66 -26.92
N ASP A 458 -6.43 9.72 -27.21
CA ASP A 458 -5.11 10.04 -26.67
C ASP A 458 -5.14 11.01 -25.46
N ALA A 459 -6.34 11.30 -24.91
CA ALA A 459 -6.46 12.25 -23.82
C ALA A 459 -5.62 11.81 -22.60
N PRO A 460 -4.84 12.73 -21.98
CA PRO A 460 -4.00 12.40 -20.82
C PRO A 460 -4.78 11.71 -19.70
N GLY A 461 -4.15 10.70 -19.11
CA GLY A 461 -4.73 9.84 -18.07
C GLY A 461 -5.56 8.65 -18.57
N GLY A 462 -5.79 8.53 -19.89
CA GLY A 462 -6.46 7.37 -20.49
C GLY A 462 -7.88 7.16 -19.96
N MET A 463 -8.29 5.89 -19.83
CA MET A 463 -9.58 5.48 -19.23
C MET A 463 -10.78 6.22 -19.86
N ILE A 464 -10.76 6.37 -21.19
CA ILE A 464 -11.65 7.29 -21.93
C ILE A 464 -13.12 6.91 -21.75
N GLU A 465 -13.44 5.64 -21.99
CA GLU A 465 -14.79 5.11 -21.84
C GLU A 465 -15.27 5.28 -20.39
N PHE A 466 -14.46 4.83 -19.43
CA PHE A 466 -14.79 4.92 -18.01
C PHE A 466 -15.07 6.36 -17.55
N ARG A 467 -14.20 7.33 -17.91
CA ARG A 467 -14.39 8.74 -17.55
C ARG A 467 -15.68 9.30 -18.15
N ARG A 468 -15.97 9.03 -19.42
CA ARG A 468 -17.22 9.45 -20.07
C ARG A 468 -18.43 8.83 -19.39
N THR A 469 -18.41 7.52 -19.10
CA THR A 469 -19.49 6.82 -18.41
C THR A 469 -19.74 7.36 -16.99
N LEU A 470 -18.69 7.75 -16.26
CA LEU A 470 -18.82 8.35 -14.93
C LEU A 470 -19.56 9.69 -14.97
N THR A 471 -19.35 10.54 -15.99
CA THR A 471 -20.10 11.81 -16.08
C THR A 471 -21.60 11.59 -16.15
N LEU A 472 -22.05 10.63 -16.95
CA LEU A 472 -23.45 10.23 -17.07
C LEU A 472 -23.97 9.58 -15.78
N SER A 473 -23.14 8.73 -15.16
CA SER A 473 -23.51 7.99 -13.95
C SER A 473 -23.66 8.92 -12.73
N PHE A 474 -22.77 9.91 -12.56
CA PHE A 474 -22.90 10.94 -11.53
C PHE A 474 -24.13 11.81 -11.75
N PHE A 475 -24.38 12.21 -12.99
CA PHE A 475 -25.59 12.95 -13.32
C PHE A 475 -26.86 12.14 -13.02
N PHE A 476 -26.84 10.84 -13.28
CA PHE A 476 -27.95 9.96 -12.93
C PHE A 476 -28.15 9.83 -11.41
N LYS A 477 -27.07 9.68 -10.64
CA LYS A 477 -27.15 9.72 -9.16
C LYS A 477 -27.71 11.04 -8.65
N PHE A 478 -27.27 12.17 -9.22
CA PHE A 478 -27.81 13.49 -8.90
C PHE A 478 -29.30 13.58 -9.19
N TYR A 479 -29.73 13.14 -10.37
CA TYR A 479 -31.13 13.12 -10.78
C TYR A 479 -32.01 12.33 -9.78
N LEU A 480 -31.61 11.10 -9.44
CA LEU A 480 -32.35 10.27 -8.48
C LEU A 480 -32.39 10.91 -7.07
N THR A 481 -31.28 11.53 -6.66
CA THR A 481 -31.17 12.22 -5.36
C THR A 481 -32.12 13.42 -5.30
N VAL A 482 -32.19 14.21 -6.37
CA VAL A 482 -33.10 15.37 -6.46
C VAL A 482 -34.56 14.90 -6.48
N LEU A 483 -34.90 13.85 -7.23
CA LEU A 483 -36.24 13.26 -7.21
C LEU A 483 -36.66 12.83 -5.80
N GLN A 484 -35.74 12.17 -5.07
CA GLN A 484 -36.00 11.74 -3.69
C GLN A 484 -36.21 12.93 -2.74
N LYS A 485 -35.49 14.04 -2.94
CA LYS A 485 -35.65 15.25 -2.12
C LYS A 485 -36.94 16.00 -2.46
N LEU A 486 -37.30 16.12 -3.74
CA LEU A 486 -38.55 16.74 -4.18
C LEU A 486 -39.78 16.01 -3.62
N GLY A 487 -39.76 14.67 -3.62
CA GLY A 487 -40.84 13.86 -3.04
C GLY A 487 -41.04 14.00 -1.52
N LYS A 488 -40.09 14.61 -0.80
CA LYS A 488 -40.22 14.94 0.63
C LYS A 488 -40.77 16.36 0.88
N VAL A 489 -40.72 17.25 -0.12
CA VAL A 489 -41.06 18.68 0.02
C VAL A 489 -42.43 19.00 -0.58
N ASP A 490 -42.81 18.36 -1.69
CA ASP A 490 -44.11 18.50 -2.36
C ASP A 490 -44.87 17.15 -2.36
N SER A 491 -46.22 17.18 -2.36
CA SER A 491 -47.06 15.97 -2.48
C SER A 491 -46.62 15.13 -3.70
N GLU A 492 -46.45 13.81 -3.51
CA GLU A 492 -45.84 12.83 -4.43
C GLU A 492 -46.35 12.84 -5.89
N ASP A 493 -47.43 13.56 -6.19
CA ASP A 493 -48.15 13.60 -7.47
C ASP A 493 -47.45 14.37 -8.60
N LYS A 494 -46.43 15.21 -8.34
CA LYS A 494 -45.83 16.09 -9.38
C LYS A 494 -44.57 15.57 -10.09
N CYS A 495 -43.72 14.76 -9.43
CA CYS A 495 -42.39 14.37 -9.95
C CYS A 495 -42.18 12.85 -10.13
N GLY A 496 -43.16 12.02 -9.74
CA GLY A 496 -43.05 10.57 -9.74
C GLY A 496 -42.31 10.00 -8.53
N LYS A 497 -42.61 8.75 -8.14
CA LYS A 497 -41.96 8.07 -7.02
C LYS A 497 -40.65 7.41 -7.46
N LEU A 498 -39.64 7.47 -6.60
CA LEU A 498 -38.42 6.69 -6.79
C LEU A 498 -38.73 5.20 -6.61
N ASP A 499 -38.40 4.38 -7.60
CA ASP A 499 -38.47 2.92 -7.47
C ASP A 499 -37.63 2.48 -6.24
N PRO A 500 -38.19 1.69 -5.29
CA PRO A 500 -37.44 1.24 -4.12
C PRO A 500 -36.12 0.54 -4.48
N THR A 501 -36.07 -0.16 -5.62
CA THR A 501 -34.86 -0.83 -6.09
C THR A 501 -33.77 0.11 -6.60
N PHE A 502 -34.10 1.39 -6.79
CA PHE A 502 -33.17 2.45 -7.19
C PHE A 502 -32.68 3.28 -6.01
N ALA A 503 -33.30 3.15 -4.83
CA ALA A 503 -32.98 3.95 -3.64
C ALA A 503 -31.52 3.83 -3.21
N SER A 504 -30.90 2.64 -3.35
CA SER A 504 -29.49 2.46 -2.98
C SER A 504 -28.52 3.27 -3.84
N ALA A 505 -28.92 3.75 -5.02
CA ALA A 505 -28.07 4.59 -5.87
C ALA A 505 -27.84 6.00 -5.32
N THR A 506 -28.72 6.49 -4.44
CA THR A 506 -28.65 7.85 -3.85
C THR A 506 -27.93 7.88 -2.51
N LEU A 507 -27.64 6.72 -1.92
CA LEU A 507 -26.95 6.63 -0.63
C LEU A 507 -25.49 7.08 -0.78
N LEU A 508 -25.08 8.02 0.07
CA LEU A 508 -23.67 8.32 0.29
C LEU A 508 -22.98 7.10 0.90
N PHE A 509 -21.67 7.06 0.79
CA PHE A 509 -20.90 5.97 1.36
C PHE A 509 -21.06 5.95 2.89
N GLN A 510 -21.36 4.78 3.46
CA GLN A 510 -21.39 4.57 4.91
C GLN A 510 -20.40 3.46 5.28
N LYS A 511 -19.64 3.65 6.37
CA LYS A 511 -18.81 2.58 6.95
C LYS A 511 -19.68 1.80 7.94
N ASP A 512 -19.65 0.48 7.84
CA ASP A 512 -20.18 -0.39 8.89
C ASP A 512 -19.07 -0.63 9.94
N PRO A 513 -19.41 -0.79 11.24
CA PRO A 513 -18.41 -0.94 12.28
C PRO A 513 -17.60 -2.24 12.12
N PRO A 514 -16.28 -2.21 12.31
CA PRO A 514 -15.43 -3.38 12.08
C PRO A 514 -15.62 -4.47 13.14
N THR A 515 -15.62 -5.72 12.69
CA THR A 515 -15.74 -6.92 13.55
C THR A 515 -14.65 -7.92 13.20
N ASN A 516 -13.82 -8.32 14.17
CA ASN A 516 -12.65 -9.14 13.90
C ASN A 516 -12.58 -10.33 14.87
N VAL A 517 -12.23 -11.51 14.36
CA VAL A 517 -12.04 -12.72 15.17
C VAL A 517 -10.78 -13.45 14.72
N GLN A 518 -9.90 -13.78 15.67
CA GLN A 518 -8.70 -14.58 15.42
C GLN A 518 -8.77 -15.85 16.28
N LEU A 519 -8.79 -17.02 15.64
CA LEU A 519 -8.85 -18.30 16.33
C LEU A 519 -7.54 -19.07 16.14
N PHE A 520 -6.99 -19.60 17.21
CA PHE A 520 -5.82 -20.47 17.16
C PHE A 520 -5.84 -21.53 18.27
N GLN A 521 -4.88 -22.45 18.23
CA GLN A 521 -4.76 -23.52 19.19
C GLN A 521 -3.90 -23.09 20.38
N GLU A 522 -4.43 -23.28 21.59
CA GLU A 522 -3.67 -23.14 22.84
C GLU A 522 -2.58 -24.21 22.92
N VAL A 523 -1.47 -23.89 23.60
CA VAL A 523 -0.38 -24.84 23.85
C VAL A 523 -0.84 -25.99 24.78
N PRO A 524 -0.17 -27.17 24.74
CA PRO A 524 -0.50 -28.27 25.65
C PRO A 524 -0.49 -27.86 27.13
N LYS A 525 -1.49 -28.33 27.89
CA LYS A 525 -1.54 -28.14 29.35
C LYS A 525 -0.27 -28.71 30.00
N GLY A 526 0.43 -27.91 30.79
CA GLY A 526 1.68 -28.29 31.45
C GLY A 526 2.96 -28.01 30.65
N GLN A 527 2.87 -27.40 29.46
CA GLN A 527 4.04 -26.79 28.81
C GLN A 527 4.61 -25.70 29.73
N SER A 528 5.93 -25.67 29.90
CA SER A 528 6.60 -24.64 30.71
C SER A 528 6.25 -23.23 30.22
N GLU A 529 6.16 -22.26 31.12
CA GLU A 529 5.98 -20.85 30.75
C GLU A 529 7.22 -20.29 30.03
N ASP A 530 8.41 -20.82 30.34
CA ASP A 530 9.65 -20.51 29.62
C ASP A 530 9.70 -21.15 28.22
N ASP A 531 8.90 -22.20 27.95
CA ASP A 531 8.73 -22.73 26.59
C ASP A 531 7.63 -21.93 25.88
N ILE A 532 8.07 -20.94 25.13
CA ILE A 532 7.21 -20.02 24.39
C ILE A 532 6.86 -20.50 22.97
N VAL A 533 7.30 -21.68 22.54
CA VAL A 533 6.94 -22.21 21.21
C VAL A 533 5.45 -22.52 21.18
N GLY A 534 4.73 -21.90 20.23
CA GLY A 534 3.27 -21.99 20.11
C GLY A 534 2.50 -20.88 20.85
N ARG A 535 3.17 -20.06 21.67
CA ARG A 535 2.57 -18.91 22.35
C ARG A 535 2.65 -17.63 21.50
N PRO A 536 1.69 -16.68 21.63
CA PRO A 536 1.63 -15.47 20.82
C PRO A 536 2.60 -14.38 21.33
N LEU A 537 3.90 -14.66 21.37
CA LEU A 537 4.92 -13.67 21.77
C LEU A 537 4.94 -12.51 20.75
N PRO A 538 4.85 -11.23 21.19
CA PRO A 538 5.05 -10.09 20.31
C PRO A 538 6.42 -10.11 19.63
N HIS A 539 6.51 -9.46 18.47
CA HIS A 539 7.78 -9.29 17.77
C HIS A 539 8.82 -8.63 18.70
N LEU A 540 10.02 -9.23 18.85
CA LEU A 540 11.04 -8.74 19.80
C LEU A 540 11.46 -7.28 19.55
N GLY A 541 11.32 -6.81 18.31
CA GLY A 541 11.58 -5.42 17.93
C GLY A 541 10.41 -4.45 18.08
N ALA A 542 9.20 -4.92 18.40
CA ALA A 542 7.96 -4.12 18.31
C ALA A 542 7.98 -2.85 19.17
N ALA A 543 8.48 -2.95 20.41
CA ALA A 543 8.59 -1.79 21.30
C ALA A 543 9.56 -0.73 20.73
N MET A 544 10.75 -1.16 20.30
CA MET A 544 11.74 -0.28 19.67
C MET A 544 11.22 0.34 18.36
N GLN A 545 10.41 -0.40 17.60
CA GLN A 545 9.76 0.10 16.38
C GLN A 545 8.69 1.15 16.71
N ALA A 546 7.93 0.94 17.79
CA ALA A 546 6.89 1.86 18.23
C ALA A 546 7.43 3.19 18.78
N CYS A 547 8.63 3.19 19.35
CA CYS A 547 9.26 4.40 19.88
C CYS A 547 10.40 4.98 19.01
N GLY A 548 10.60 4.47 17.79
CA GLY A 548 11.61 5.00 16.85
C GLY A 548 13.07 4.59 17.15
N GLU A 549 13.32 3.73 18.13
CA GLU A 549 14.68 3.27 18.50
C GLU A 549 15.20 2.13 17.59
N ALA A 550 14.32 1.52 16.80
CA ALA A 550 14.70 0.50 15.84
C ALA A 550 15.49 1.12 14.66
N VAL A 551 16.82 0.99 14.70
CA VAL A 551 17.73 1.46 13.63
C VAL A 551 17.57 0.66 12.32
N TYR A 552 17.22 1.33 11.22
CA TYR A 552 17.30 0.84 9.85
C TYR A 552 18.56 1.38 9.16
N CYS A 553 18.73 1.08 7.88
CA CYS A 553 19.98 1.40 7.18
C CYS A 553 20.30 2.91 7.22
N ASP A 554 19.33 3.77 6.87
CA ASP A 554 19.56 5.23 6.81
C ASP A 554 19.62 5.90 8.19
N ASP A 555 19.15 5.23 9.23
CA ASP A 555 19.19 5.77 10.60
C ASP A 555 20.58 5.62 11.23
N ILE A 556 21.48 4.88 10.58
CA ILE A 556 22.88 4.79 10.99
C ILE A 556 23.50 6.20 10.90
N PRO A 557 24.11 6.71 11.98
CA PRO A 557 24.74 8.03 11.96
C PRO A 557 25.76 8.18 10.82
N HIS A 558 25.77 9.34 10.18
CA HIS A 558 26.73 9.64 9.11
C HIS A 558 28.16 9.75 9.66
N TYR A 559 29.13 9.30 8.88
CA TYR A 559 30.53 9.65 9.12
C TYR A 559 30.80 11.10 8.74
N GLN A 560 31.78 11.74 9.39
CA GLN A 560 32.13 13.14 9.13
C GLN A 560 32.55 13.39 7.67
N ASN A 561 33.16 12.42 7.01
CA ASN A 561 33.59 12.48 5.61
C ASN A 561 32.72 11.60 4.68
N GLU A 562 31.49 11.27 5.09
CA GLU A 562 30.58 10.47 4.28
C GLU A 562 30.07 11.29 3.07
N LEU A 563 30.04 10.64 1.90
CA LEU A 563 29.53 11.20 0.65
C LEU A 563 28.16 10.61 0.30
N SER A 564 27.43 11.31 -0.56
CA SER A 564 26.12 10.92 -1.08
C SER A 564 26.22 10.55 -2.54
N LEU A 565 25.52 9.49 -2.94
CA LEU A 565 25.47 9.03 -4.33
C LEU A 565 24.05 9.14 -4.90
N ARG A 566 23.96 9.59 -6.15
CA ARG A 566 22.72 9.58 -6.95
C ARG A 566 22.95 8.87 -8.29
N LEU A 567 22.03 7.98 -8.65
CA LEU A 567 22.10 7.28 -9.94
C LEU A 567 21.68 8.21 -11.08
N VAL A 568 22.29 8.01 -12.25
CA VAL A 568 21.86 8.60 -13.52
C VAL A 568 21.34 7.46 -14.39
N THR A 569 20.06 7.51 -14.77
CA THR A 569 19.37 6.42 -15.46
C THR A 569 18.89 6.82 -16.85
N SER A 570 18.77 5.84 -17.73
CA SER A 570 18.20 6.00 -19.07
C SER A 570 16.81 6.60 -19.04
N THR A 571 16.57 7.52 -19.97
CA THR A 571 15.24 8.08 -20.30
C THR A 571 14.62 7.45 -21.55
N ARG A 572 15.29 6.46 -22.16
CA ARG A 572 14.85 5.74 -23.37
C ARG A 572 14.73 4.23 -23.09
N ALA A 573 13.72 3.58 -23.66
CA ALA A 573 13.53 2.15 -23.50
C ALA A 573 14.58 1.33 -24.25
N HIS A 574 15.00 1.76 -25.45
CA HIS A 574 16.04 1.09 -26.20
C HIS A 574 16.76 2.11 -27.10
N ALA A 575 18.04 2.36 -26.84
CA ALA A 575 18.80 3.36 -27.60
C ALA A 575 20.31 3.16 -27.44
N LYS A 576 21.09 3.61 -28.43
CA LYS A 576 22.54 3.78 -28.27
C LYS A 576 22.85 5.06 -27.49
N ILE A 577 23.84 5.00 -26.61
CA ILE A 577 24.43 6.17 -25.94
C ILE A 577 25.45 6.78 -26.89
N LYS A 578 25.18 7.99 -27.39
CA LYS A 578 26.10 8.71 -28.31
C LYS A 578 27.15 9.52 -27.57
N SER A 579 26.75 10.14 -26.47
CA SER A 579 27.64 10.93 -25.61
C SER A 579 27.03 11.13 -24.23
N ILE A 580 27.92 11.32 -23.24
CA ILE A 580 27.60 11.71 -21.87
C ILE A 580 28.41 12.98 -21.58
N ASP A 581 27.74 14.08 -21.24
CA ASP A 581 28.33 15.36 -20.88
C ASP A 581 28.01 15.70 -19.42
N THR A 582 29.06 15.78 -18.59
CA THR A 582 29.00 16.07 -17.16
C THR A 582 29.39 17.51 -16.82
N SER A 583 29.62 18.38 -17.81
CA SER A 583 30.17 19.73 -17.60
C SER A 583 29.32 20.61 -16.68
N GLU A 584 27.98 20.53 -16.78
CA GLU A 584 27.09 21.25 -15.86
C GLU A 584 27.01 20.60 -14.48
N ALA A 585 27.09 19.27 -14.40
CA ALA A 585 27.11 18.55 -13.13
C ALA A 585 28.34 18.92 -12.29
N GLN A 586 29.50 19.09 -12.93
CA GLN A 586 30.75 19.51 -12.29
C GLN A 586 30.69 20.92 -11.69
N LYS A 587 29.76 21.77 -12.14
CA LYS A 587 29.56 23.13 -11.59
C LYS A 587 28.71 23.13 -10.32
N VAL A 588 28.03 22.02 -10.01
CA VAL A 588 27.22 21.91 -8.80
C VAL A 588 28.16 21.87 -7.59
N GLN A 589 27.86 22.70 -6.59
CA GLN A 589 28.61 22.73 -5.35
C GLN A 589 28.70 21.33 -4.73
N GLY A 590 29.87 20.98 -4.18
CA GLY A 590 30.09 19.69 -3.52
C GLY A 590 30.21 18.50 -4.46
N PHE A 591 30.25 18.70 -5.79
CA PHE A 591 30.53 17.64 -6.75
C PHE A 591 31.91 17.02 -6.52
N VAL A 592 31.96 15.69 -6.41
CA VAL A 592 33.21 14.93 -6.25
C VAL A 592 33.57 14.25 -7.56
N CYS A 593 32.69 13.38 -8.08
CA CYS A 593 32.92 12.69 -9.35
C CYS A 593 31.61 12.18 -9.99
N PHE A 594 31.70 11.85 -11.28
CA PHE A 594 30.74 11.03 -11.98
C PHE A 594 31.41 9.68 -12.27
N LEU A 595 30.73 8.59 -11.90
CA LEU A 595 31.16 7.22 -12.12
C LEU A 595 30.49 6.67 -13.37
N SER A 596 31.29 6.10 -14.28
CA SER A 596 30.84 5.41 -15.47
C SER A 596 31.32 3.95 -15.49
N VAL A 597 31.02 3.23 -16.57
CA VAL A 597 31.55 1.88 -16.81
C VAL A 597 33.09 1.83 -16.77
N ASP A 598 33.78 2.89 -17.15
CA ASP A 598 35.24 2.94 -17.22
C ASP A 598 35.90 3.00 -15.83
N ASP A 599 35.13 3.31 -14.79
CA ASP A 599 35.64 3.36 -13.42
C ASP A 599 35.68 1.99 -12.74
N ILE A 600 35.03 0.97 -13.32
CA ILE A 600 34.89 -0.37 -12.73
C ILE A 600 36.24 -1.11 -12.80
N PRO A 601 36.87 -1.45 -11.66
CA PRO A 601 38.19 -2.10 -11.65
C PRO A 601 38.12 -3.61 -11.95
N GLY A 602 36.99 -4.25 -11.68
CA GLY A 602 36.74 -5.66 -11.94
C GLY A 602 35.89 -5.88 -13.19
N SER A 603 34.69 -6.40 -13.01
CA SER A 603 33.77 -6.72 -14.11
C SER A 603 32.52 -5.82 -14.10
N ASN A 604 32.16 -5.27 -15.27
CA ASN A 604 30.85 -4.63 -15.46
C ASN A 604 29.71 -5.65 -15.60
N LYS A 605 30.02 -6.92 -15.89
CA LYS A 605 29.03 -8.00 -16.04
C LYS A 605 28.56 -8.45 -14.66
N THR A 606 27.28 -8.31 -14.37
CA THR A 606 26.65 -8.58 -13.08
C THR A 606 25.27 -9.23 -13.27
N GLY A 607 24.47 -9.34 -12.20
CA GLY A 607 23.17 -9.99 -12.20
C GLY A 607 23.27 -11.49 -11.98
N TYR A 608 22.17 -12.13 -11.57
CA TYR A 608 22.16 -13.54 -11.14
C TYR A 608 22.66 -14.49 -12.24
N PHE A 609 22.35 -14.20 -13.50
CA PHE A 609 22.78 -14.97 -14.68
C PHE A 609 23.93 -14.29 -15.47
N ASN A 610 24.57 -13.28 -14.88
CA ASN A 610 25.60 -12.48 -15.53
C ASN A 610 25.13 -11.80 -16.83
N ASP A 611 23.85 -11.45 -16.97
CA ASP A 611 23.27 -10.80 -18.14
C ASP A 611 22.88 -9.34 -17.90
N GLU A 612 23.38 -8.77 -16.79
CA GLU A 612 23.19 -7.36 -16.40
C GLU A 612 24.51 -6.59 -16.47
N THR A 613 24.39 -5.26 -16.53
CA THR A 613 25.51 -4.33 -16.37
C THR A 613 25.37 -3.55 -15.07
N VAL A 614 26.49 -3.27 -14.40
CA VAL A 614 26.51 -2.30 -13.28
C VAL A 614 26.13 -0.93 -13.80
N PHE A 615 26.81 -0.51 -14.88
CA PHE A 615 26.52 0.70 -15.63
C PHE A 615 26.43 0.37 -17.12
N ALA A 616 25.44 0.95 -17.79
CA ALA A 616 25.20 0.78 -19.22
C ALA A 616 26.46 1.10 -20.03
N LYS A 617 26.73 0.28 -21.04
CA LYS A 617 27.82 0.47 -21.98
C LYS A 617 27.27 0.41 -23.39
N ASP A 618 27.55 1.46 -24.17
CA ASP A 618 27.14 1.66 -25.58
C ASP A 618 25.61 1.75 -25.83
N GLU A 619 24.79 1.01 -25.11
CA GLU A 619 23.34 0.90 -25.29
C GLU A 619 22.59 0.88 -23.96
N VAL A 620 21.38 1.43 -23.95
CA VAL A 620 20.39 1.30 -22.87
C VAL A 620 19.23 0.45 -23.34
N THR A 621 18.73 -0.39 -22.44
CA THR A 621 17.74 -1.44 -22.75
C THR A 621 16.44 -1.34 -21.96
N CYS A 622 16.28 -0.32 -21.12
CA CYS A 622 15.00 0.06 -20.52
C CYS A 622 15.07 1.50 -20.01
N VAL A 623 13.92 2.16 -19.86
CA VAL A 623 13.83 3.41 -19.09
C VAL A 623 14.12 3.04 -17.63
N GLY A 624 15.10 3.68 -17.00
CA GLY A 624 15.61 3.28 -15.67
C GLY A 624 16.91 2.48 -15.70
N HIS A 625 17.41 2.04 -16.87
CA HIS A 625 18.72 1.39 -16.97
C HIS A 625 19.81 2.35 -16.46
N ILE A 626 20.55 1.96 -15.42
CA ILE A 626 21.57 2.79 -14.79
C ILE A 626 22.75 3.00 -15.75
N ILE A 627 23.05 4.26 -16.07
CA ILE A 627 24.14 4.66 -16.98
C ILE A 627 25.41 5.04 -16.21
N GLY A 628 25.23 5.59 -15.01
CA GLY A 628 26.33 6.00 -14.15
C GLY A 628 25.79 6.50 -12.80
N ALA A 629 26.68 7.11 -12.01
CA ALA A 629 26.30 7.69 -10.73
C ALA A 629 27.10 8.95 -10.43
N VAL A 630 26.45 9.96 -9.84
CA VAL A 630 27.12 11.15 -9.32
C VAL A 630 27.38 10.99 -7.83
N VAL A 631 28.56 11.40 -7.37
CA VAL A 631 28.95 11.44 -5.96
C VAL A 631 29.21 12.88 -5.54
N THR A 632 28.62 13.29 -4.41
CA THR A 632 28.75 14.64 -3.85
C THR A 632 28.81 14.61 -2.31
N ASP A 633 29.02 15.75 -1.67
CA ASP A 633 28.98 15.91 -0.21
C ASP A 633 27.59 15.69 0.42
N THR A 634 26.51 16.08 -0.27
CA THR A 634 25.13 15.99 0.25
C THR A 634 24.15 15.35 -0.75
N PRO A 635 23.05 14.74 -0.31
CA PRO A 635 22.06 14.15 -1.21
C PRO A 635 21.43 15.17 -2.17
N GLU A 636 21.22 16.42 -1.73
CA GLU A 636 20.64 17.49 -2.53
C GLU A 636 21.56 17.94 -3.67
N HIS A 637 22.87 17.99 -3.42
CA HIS A 637 23.87 18.26 -4.46
C HIS A 637 23.93 17.09 -5.45
N ALA A 638 23.89 15.84 -4.98
CA ALA A 638 23.89 14.66 -5.84
C ALA A 638 22.67 14.65 -6.78
N GLN A 639 21.49 14.98 -6.27
CA GLN A 639 20.28 15.09 -7.09
C GLN A 639 20.41 16.18 -8.17
N ARG A 640 20.84 17.39 -7.79
CA ARG A 640 21.00 18.50 -8.75
C ARG A 640 22.05 18.19 -9.81
N ALA A 641 23.17 17.61 -9.42
CA ALA A 641 24.25 17.25 -10.32
C ALA A 641 23.85 16.10 -11.27
N ALA A 642 23.16 15.06 -10.77
CA ALA A 642 22.64 13.98 -11.61
C ALA A 642 21.65 14.49 -12.68
N GLN A 643 20.78 15.45 -12.31
CA GLN A 643 19.86 16.10 -13.26
C GLN A 643 20.57 16.96 -14.31
N ALA A 644 21.78 17.45 -14.02
CA ALA A 644 22.57 18.26 -14.93
C ALA A 644 23.43 17.44 -15.91
N VAL A 645 23.54 16.12 -15.72
CA VAL A 645 24.22 15.22 -16.67
C VAL A 645 23.38 15.12 -17.95
N LYS A 646 23.96 15.49 -19.08
CA LYS A 646 23.31 15.44 -20.39
C LYS A 646 23.72 14.18 -21.14
N ILE A 647 22.75 13.38 -21.55
CA ILE A 647 23.00 12.15 -22.32
C ILE A 647 22.30 12.27 -23.67
N THR A 648 23.05 11.98 -24.74
CA THR A 648 22.52 11.98 -26.10
C THR A 648 22.27 10.54 -26.54
N TYR A 649 21.08 10.28 -27.09
CA TYR A 649 20.63 8.95 -27.51
C TYR A 649 20.37 8.87 -29.02
N GLU A 650 20.51 7.68 -29.58
CA GLU A 650 19.99 7.28 -30.90
C GLU A 650 19.03 6.11 -30.68
N ASP A 651 17.72 6.32 -30.86
CA ASP A 651 16.70 5.30 -30.56
C ASP A 651 16.85 4.04 -31.43
N LEU A 652 16.57 2.90 -30.81
CA LEU A 652 16.52 1.58 -31.43
C LEU A 652 15.09 1.00 -31.32
N PRO A 653 14.72 0.00 -32.16
CA PRO A 653 13.41 -0.64 -32.07
C PRO A 653 13.16 -1.27 -30.69
N ALA A 654 12.15 -0.80 -29.96
CA ALA A 654 11.83 -1.30 -28.62
C ALA A 654 10.72 -2.37 -28.64
N ILE A 655 10.83 -3.35 -27.74
CA ILE A 655 9.84 -4.41 -27.48
C ILE A 655 9.28 -4.18 -26.07
N ILE A 656 8.02 -3.76 -25.92
CA ILE A 656 7.49 -3.36 -24.60
C ILE A 656 6.53 -4.41 -24.03
N THR A 657 5.57 -4.86 -24.83
CA THR A 657 4.51 -5.76 -24.37
C THR A 657 4.87 -7.24 -24.52
N ILE A 658 4.10 -8.12 -23.88
CA ILE A 658 4.24 -9.57 -24.08
C ILE A 658 3.92 -9.92 -25.54
N GLU A 659 2.90 -9.28 -26.10
CA GLU A 659 2.48 -9.44 -27.49
C GLU A 659 3.59 -9.03 -28.46
N ASP A 660 4.31 -7.93 -28.20
CA ASP A 660 5.49 -7.54 -28.99
C ASP A 660 6.58 -8.60 -28.92
N ALA A 661 6.87 -9.14 -27.73
CA ALA A 661 7.87 -10.17 -27.54
C ALA A 661 7.52 -11.47 -28.27
N ILE A 662 6.24 -11.88 -28.23
CA ILE A 662 5.74 -13.02 -29.02
C ILE A 662 5.91 -12.76 -30.52
N LYS A 663 5.51 -11.57 -30.99
CA LYS A 663 5.60 -11.19 -32.41
C LYS A 663 7.04 -11.23 -32.94
N HIS A 664 8.01 -10.81 -32.13
CA HIS A 664 9.42 -10.74 -32.51
C HIS A 664 10.25 -11.96 -32.04
N ASN A 665 9.60 -12.98 -31.48
CA ASN A 665 10.26 -14.15 -30.88
C ASN A 665 11.37 -13.79 -29.86
N SER A 666 11.14 -12.74 -29.07
CA SER A 666 12.08 -12.22 -28.06
C SER A 666 11.84 -12.89 -26.71
N PHE A 667 12.61 -13.94 -26.42
CA PHE A 667 12.45 -14.74 -25.21
C PHE A 667 13.80 -15.05 -24.56
N TYR A 668 13.77 -15.23 -23.25
CA TYR A 668 14.83 -15.92 -22.52
C TYR A 668 14.59 -17.42 -22.54
N GLY A 669 15.64 -18.20 -22.82
CA GLY A 669 15.60 -19.66 -22.78
C GLY A 669 14.63 -20.30 -23.79
N SER A 670 14.42 -21.60 -23.61
CA SER A 670 13.47 -22.41 -24.37
C SER A 670 12.10 -22.48 -23.70
N GLU A 671 11.14 -23.15 -24.34
CA GLU A 671 9.83 -23.41 -23.73
C GLU A 671 9.93 -24.38 -22.56
N LEU A 672 9.39 -23.99 -21.40
CA LEU A 672 9.18 -24.89 -20.27
C LEU A 672 7.86 -25.61 -20.46
N LYS A 673 7.81 -26.92 -20.17
CA LYS A 673 6.59 -27.74 -20.34
C LYS A 673 6.42 -28.75 -19.20
N ILE A 674 5.19 -28.90 -18.71
CA ILE A 674 4.75 -30.02 -17.88
C ILE A 674 3.52 -30.65 -18.53
N GLU A 675 3.53 -31.97 -18.70
CA GLU A 675 2.47 -32.68 -19.38
C GLU A 675 2.18 -34.03 -18.70
N LYS A 676 0.90 -34.37 -18.58
CA LYS A 676 0.43 -35.63 -17.97
C LYS A 676 -0.88 -36.08 -18.63
N GLY A 677 -1.02 -37.38 -18.85
CA GLY A 677 -2.19 -37.98 -19.48
C GLY A 677 -2.19 -37.85 -21.01
N ASP A 678 -3.37 -37.98 -21.62
CA ASP A 678 -3.58 -37.85 -23.07
C ASP A 678 -4.55 -36.69 -23.33
N LEU A 679 -3.99 -35.57 -23.77
CA LEU A 679 -4.73 -34.33 -23.98
C LEU A 679 -5.76 -34.44 -25.11
N GLN A 680 -5.44 -35.15 -26.20
CA GLN A 680 -6.35 -35.32 -27.34
C GLN A 680 -7.56 -36.15 -26.94
N LYS A 681 -7.31 -37.28 -26.26
CA LYS A 681 -8.38 -38.12 -25.72
C LYS A 681 -9.26 -37.35 -24.74
N GLY A 682 -8.67 -36.61 -23.80
CA GLY A 682 -9.42 -35.84 -22.82
C GLY A 682 -10.34 -34.78 -23.46
N PHE A 683 -9.92 -34.14 -24.54
CA PHE A 683 -10.78 -33.19 -25.26
C PHE A 683 -11.88 -33.88 -26.08
N LEU A 684 -11.64 -35.07 -26.63
CA LEU A 684 -12.66 -35.86 -27.32
C LEU A 684 -13.75 -36.38 -26.38
N GLU A 685 -13.38 -36.69 -25.13
CA GLU A 685 -14.30 -37.14 -24.08
C GLU A 685 -15.09 -36.00 -23.41
N ALA A 686 -14.69 -34.75 -23.62
CA ALA A 686 -15.31 -33.59 -22.98
C ALA A 686 -16.68 -33.25 -23.60
N ASP A 687 -17.71 -33.08 -22.76
CA ASP A 687 -19.02 -32.60 -23.23
C ASP A 687 -18.97 -31.14 -23.73
N ASN A 688 -18.10 -30.33 -23.14
CA ASN A 688 -17.94 -28.91 -23.46
C ASN A 688 -16.46 -28.54 -23.48
N ILE A 689 -16.12 -27.58 -24.33
CA ILE A 689 -14.78 -27.00 -24.43
C ILE A 689 -14.91 -25.48 -24.38
N VAL A 690 -14.20 -24.84 -23.47
CA VAL A 690 -14.04 -23.38 -23.42
C VAL A 690 -12.61 -23.03 -23.78
N SER A 691 -12.43 -22.02 -24.63
CA SER A 691 -11.11 -21.54 -25.07
C SER A 691 -11.06 -20.02 -24.98
N VAL A 692 -10.01 -19.47 -24.38
CA VAL A 692 -9.77 -18.03 -24.32
C VAL A 692 -8.41 -17.70 -24.94
N VAL A 693 -8.42 -16.80 -25.93
CA VAL A 693 -7.26 -16.47 -26.77
C VAL A 693 -6.23 -15.59 -26.05
N SER A 694 -6.63 -14.86 -25.00
CA SER A 694 -5.75 -14.06 -24.16
C SER A 694 -6.47 -13.64 -22.87
N ILE A 695 -5.83 -13.85 -21.73
CA ILE A 695 -6.09 -13.10 -20.50
C ILE A 695 -4.79 -12.40 -20.12
N ASN A 696 -4.79 -11.07 -20.22
CA ASN A 696 -3.71 -10.24 -19.70
C ASN A 696 -3.99 -9.98 -18.23
N SER A 697 -3.31 -10.73 -17.37
CA SER A 697 -3.27 -10.38 -15.95
C SER A 697 -2.04 -9.53 -15.71
N PHE A 698 -2.32 -8.23 -15.65
CA PHE A 698 -1.36 -7.20 -15.36
C PHE A 698 -1.06 -7.18 -13.86
N PHE A 699 -0.20 -8.12 -13.45
CA PHE A 699 0.14 -8.34 -12.05
C PHE A 699 1.21 -7.37 -11.58
N TYR A 700 0.77 -6.15 -11.30
CA TYR A 700 1.67 -5.08 -10.92
C TYR A 700 1.74 -4.93 -9.41
N LEU A 701 2.71 -5.63 -8.80
CA LEU A 701 3.08 -5.36 -7.41
C LEU A 701 4.49 -4.79 -7.34
N PHE A 702 4.60 -3.56 -6.84
CA PHE A 702 5.85 -2.86 -6.65
C PHE A 702 6.27 -2.90 -5.17
N GLN A 703 7.58 -2.93 -4.93
CA GLN A 703 8.15 -3.12 -3.60
C GLN A 703 8.55 -1.83 -2.94
N HIS A 704 8.91 -1.88 -1.66
CA HIS A 704 9.30 -0.69 -0.93
C HIS A 704 10.74 -0.77 -0.43
N PHE A 705 11.49 0.27 -0.82
CA PHE A 705 12.49 1.00 -0.03
C PHE A 705 13.89 0.38 -0.01
N MET A 706 14.80 0.90 -0.85
CA MET A 706 16.22 0.62 -0.74
C MET A 706 16.97 1.80 -0.09
N SER A 707 17.56 1.54 1.09
CA SER A 707 18.65 2.36 1.64
C SER A 707 19.86 1.45 1.82
N ILE A 708 20.98 1.87 1.25
CA ILE A 708 22.28 1.21 1.39
C ILE A 708 23.28 2.28 1.87
N VAL A 709 23.75 2.12 3.10
CA VAL A 709 24.84 2.90 3.68
C VAL A 709 26.10 2.07 3.57
N LEU A 710 27.09 2.47 2.78
CA LEU A 710 28.37 1.75 2.73
C LEU A 710 29.45 2.42 3.60
N LYS A 711 29.87 1.66 4.60
CA LYS A 711 31.26 1.60 5.06
C LYS A 711 31.62 0.13 5.22
N SER A 712 32.19 -0.53 4.22
CA SER A 712 32.37 -2.00 4.29
C SER A 712 31.09 -2.78 4.71
N LEU A 713 29.89 -2.24 4.43
CA LEU A 713 28.63 -2.65 5.07
C LEU A 713 27.48 -2.53 4.07
N ILE A 714 26.91 -3.64 3.60
CA ILE A 714 25.78 -3.64 2.66
C ILE A 714 24.51 -4.12 3.39
N SER A 715 23.39 -3.40 3.29
CA SER A 715 22.09 -3.82 3.86
C SER A 715 21.24 -4.54 2.81
N THR A 716 20.91 -5.81 3.01
CA THR A 716 20.13 -6.66 2.07
C THR A 716 19.69 -8.00 2.66
N SER A 717 18.89 -8.79 1.97
CA SER A 717 18.45 -10.13 2.40
C SER A 717 19.29 -11.31 1.92
N CYS A 718 20.42 -11.11 1.21
CA CYS A 718 21.18 -12.20 0.57
C CYS A 718 22.71 -12.04 0.67
N SER A 719 23.43 -13.12 1.01
CA SER A 719 24.91 -13.13 1.03
C SER A 719 25.56 -13.24 -0.35
N GLU A 720 24.82 -13.63 -1.40
CA GLU A 720 25.31 -13.66 -2.79
C GLU A 720 25.80 -12.28 -3.25
N LYS A 721 25.38 -11.21 -2.58
CA LYS A 721 25.90 -9.85 -2.76
C LYS A 721 27.41 -9.72 -2.60
N ILE A 722 28.03 -10.54 -1.74
CA ILE A 722 29.48 -10.57 -1.64
C ILE A 722 30.08 -10.86 -3.02
N ALA A 723 29.56 -11.88 -3.72
CA ALA A 723 30.08 -12.26 -5.02
C ALA A 723 29.93 -11.14 -6.05
N PHE A 724 28.79 -10.44 -6.08
CA PHE A 724 28.60 -9.31 -7.00
C PHE A 724 29.53 -8.14 -6.70
N VAL A 725 29.64 -7.70 -5.45
CA VAL A 725 30.53 -6.58 -5.10
C VAL A 725 32.00 -6.96 -5.28
N ALA A 726 32.38 -8.16 -4.87
CA ALA A 726 33.73 -8.71 -5.09
C ALA A 726 34.09 -8.73 -6.58
N ASN A 727 33.17 -9.19 -7.45
CA ASN A 727 33.34 -9.23 -8.89
C ASN A 727 33.48 -7.84 -9.52
N VAL A 728 32.66 -6.87 -9.10
CA VAL A 728 32.73 -5.47 -9.57
C VAL A 728 34.04 -4.81 -9.14
N LEU A 729 34.50 -5.08 -7.92
CA LEU A 729 35.74 -4.50 -7.38
C LEU A 729 37.01 -5.25 -7.79
N GLY A 730 36.90 -6.46 -8.35
CA GLY A 730 38.06 -7.30 -8.70
C GLY A 730 38.81 -7.84 -7.48
N VAL A 731 38.13 -8.02 -6.35
CA VAL A 731 38.71 -8.52 -5.08
C VAL A 731 38.09 -9.85 -4.67
N PRO A 732 38.76 -10.66 -3.82
CA PRO A 732 38.16 -11.87 -3.28
C PRO A 732 36.99 -11.58 -2.33
N ALA A 733 36.03 -12.50 -2.28
CA ALA A 733 34.84 -12.43 -1.42
C ALA A 733 35.14 -12.20 0.07
N ASN A 734 36.25 -12.71 0.59
CA ASN A 734 36.63 -12.56 2.00
C ASN A 734 37.02 -11.13 2.40
N GLN A 735 37.21 -10.22 1.45
CA GLN A 735 37.46 -8.79 1.71
C GLN A 735 36.17 -7.98 1.85
N ILE A 736 35.02 -8.60 1.56
CA ILE A 736 33.72 -7.93 1.57
C ILE A 736 32.87 -8.44 2.74
N LEU A 737 32.43 -7.50 3.58
CA LEU A 737 31.54 -7.76 4.70
C LEU A 737 30.14 -7.20 4.40
N VAL A 738 29.11 -8.00 4.62
CA VAL A 738 27.70 -7.62 4.52
C VAL A 738 27.07 -7.80 5.90
N ARG A 739 26.38 -6.79 6.41
CA ARG A 739 25.69 -6.85 7.70
C ARG A 739 24.28 -6.27 7.58
N VAL A 740 23.34 -6.98 8.18
CA VAL A 740 21.91 -6.73 7.98
C VAL A 740 21.23 -6.90 9.33
N LYS A 741 20.89 -5.77 9.95
CA LYS A 741 20.18 -5.78 11.23
C LYS A 741 18.68 -6.05 11.03
N ARG A 742 18.07 -5.33 10.09
CA ARG A 742 16.65 -5.43 9.72
C ARG A 742 16.35 -4.70 8.42
N LEU A 743 15.24 -5.06 7.78
CA LEU A 743 14.69 -4.39 6.60
C LEU A 743 13.29 -3.82 6.89
N GLY A 744 13.00 -2.63 6.36
CA GLY A 744 11.65 -2.04 6.34
C GLY A 744 10.71 -2.71 5.32
N GLY A 745 10.62 -4.05 5.35
CA GLY A 745 9.94 -4.86 4.35
C GLY A 745 10.87 -5.31 3.22
N GLY A 746 10.62 -6.48 2.65
CA GLY A 746 11.45 -7.09 1.59
C GLY A 746 10.59 -7.66 0.47
N PHE A 747 9.75 -8.65 0.75
CA PHE A 747 8.74 -9.20 -0.18
C PHE A 747 9.25 -9.78 -1.52
N GLY A 748 10.57 -9.98 -1.67
CA GLY A 748 11.21 -10.68 -2.79
C GLY A 748 12.17 -9.82 -3.63
N GLY A 749 11.96 -8.54 -3.80
CA GLY A 749 12.74 -7.67 -4.72
C GLY A 749 13.93 -7.02 -4.02
N LYS A 750 14.11 -7.30 -2.72
CA LYS A 750 15.41 -7.19 -2.07
C LYS A 750 16.25 -8.46 -2.16
N GLU A 751 15.73 -9.54 -2.74
CA GLU A 751 16.46 -10.80 -2.97
C GLU A 751 17.64 -10.58 -3.90
N THR A 752 17.39 -10.00 -5.09
CA THR A 752 18.43 -9.71 -6.09
C THR A 752 18.60 -8.21 -6.36
N ARG A 753 17.52 -7.48 -6.67
CA ARG A 753 17.58 -6.13 -7.26
C ARG A 753 18.26 -5.07 -6.40
N SER A 754 18.38 -5.32 -5.10
CA SER A 754 19.12 -4.43 -4.22
C SER A 754 20.64 -4.41 -4.51
N THR A 755 21.16 -5.32 -5.34
CA THR A 755 22.55 -5.30 -5.82
C THR A 755 22.85 -4.11 -6.72
N LEU A 756 21.86 -3.62 -7.50
CA LEU A 756 22.02 -2.51 -8.44
C LEU A 756 22.61 -1.26 -7.78
N VAL A 757 22.12 -0.90 -6.59
CA VAL A 757 22.70 0.20 -5.80
C VAL A 757 23.91 -0.25 -5.00
N SER A 758 23.93 -1.49 -4.49
CA SER A 758 25.06 -1.93 -3.65
C SER A 758 26.38 -1.92 -4.41
N THR A 759 26.40 -2.35 -5.67
CA THR A 759 27.59 -2.35 -6.52
C THR A 759 28.02 -0.94 -6.92
N ALA A 760 27.06 -0.07 -7.28
CA ALA A 760 27.34 1.33 -7.62
C ALA A 760 27.94 2.10 -6.42
N VAL A 761 27.39 1.92 -5.21
CA VAL A 761 27.94 2.55 -4.01
C VAL A 761 29.29 1.93 -3.64
N ALA A 762 29.49 0.62 -3.83
CA ALA A 762 30.77 -0.02 -3.50
C ALA A 762 31.89 0.49 -4.40
N LEU A 763 31.58 0.71 -5.68
CA LEU A 763 32.48 1.36 -6.62
C LEU A 763 32.80 2.79 -6.18
N ALA A 764 31.82 3.56 -5.73
CA ALA A 764 32.03 4.92 -5.23
C ALA A 764 32.97 4.96 -4.02
N VAL A 765 32.78 4.04 -3.06
CA VAL A 765 33.67 3.89 -1.90
C VAL A 765 35.09 3.55 -2.36
N TYR A 766 35.23 2.58 -3.28
CA TYR A 766 36.52 2.18 -3.82
C TYR A 766 37.25 3.34 -4.51
N LYS A 767 36.53 4.14 -5.32
CA LYS A 767 37.10 5.25 -6.08
C LYS A 767 37.45 6.47 -5.23
N THR A 768 36.65 6.76 -4.21
CA THR A 768 36.82 7.97 -3.37
C THR A 768 37.62 7.75 -2.09
N GLY A 769 37.75 6.50 -1.64
CA GLY A 769 38.31 6.16 -0.33
C GLY A 769 37.45 6.65 0.85
N CYS A 770 36.24 7.15 0.60
CA CYS A 770 35.33 7.70 1.60
C CYS A 770 34.11 6.78 1.79
N PRO A 771 33.46 6.77 2.97
CA PRO A 771 32.13 6.18 3.12
C PRO A 771 31.15 6.83 2.15
N VAL A 772 30.27 6.05 1.53
CA VAL A 772 29.28 6.57 0.57
C VAL A 772 27.91 5.97 0.90
N ARG A 773 26.87 6.80 0.83
CA ARG A 773 25.48 6.41 1.06
C ARG A 773 24.61 6.67 -0.16
N CYS A 774 23.70 5.74 -0.44
CA CYS A 774 22.63 5.93 -1.39
C CYS A 774 21.32 5.34 -0.86
N MET A 775 20.32 6.20 -0.73
CA MET A 775 18.94 5.80 -0.50
C MET A 775 18.11 6.32 -1.66
N LEU A 776 17.40 5.42 -2.33
CA LEU A 776 16.60 5.80 -3.48
C LEU A 776 15.36 6.58 -3.01
N ASP A 777 15.03 7.63 -3.77
CA ASP A 777 13.69 8.19 -3.66
C ASP A 777 12.66 7.16 -4.18
N ARG A 778 11.39 7.34 -3.77
CA ARG A 778 10.30 6.41 -4.13
C ARG A 778 10.14 6.28 -5.65
N ASP A 779 10.26 7.38 -6.39
CA ASP A 779 10.11 7.39 -7.85
C ASP A 779 11.25 6.70 -8.58
N GLU A 780 12.46 6.72 -8.02
CA GLU A 780 13.61 5.99 -8.53
C GLU A 780 13.51 4.50 -8.23
N ASP A 781 13.16 4.13 -6.98
CA ASP A 781 12.91 2.74 -6.58
C ASP A 781 11.89 2.13 -7.56
N MET A 782 10.72 2.80 -7.71
CA MET A 782 9.63 2.42 -8.63
C MET A 782 10.05 2.22 -10.07
N LEU A 783 11.01 3.01 -10.55
CA LEU A 783 11.48 2.93 -11.92
C LEU A 783 12.54 1.83 -12.11
N ILE A 784 13.47 1.68 -11.17
CA ILE A 784 14.71 0.93 -11.38
C ILE A 784 14.57 -0.55 -10.98
N THR A 785 13.90 -0.84 -9.86
CA THR A 785 14.04 -2.17 -9.23
C THR A 785 13.04 -3.21 -9.73
N GLY A 786 12.18 -2.86 -10.69
CA GLY A 786 11.15 -3.75 -11.23
C GLY A 786 10.16 -4.26 -10.17
N GLY A 787 9.33 -5.25 -10.54
CA GLY A 787 8.32 -5.78 -9.65
C GLY A 787 7.95 -7.22 -9.95
N ARG A 788 6.70 -7.58 -9.63
CA ARG A 788 6.10 -8.87 -10.02
C ARG A 788 5.92 -8.93 -11.54
N HIS A 789 6.17 -10.11 -12.13
CA HIS A 789 5.93 -10.38 -13.54
C HIS A 789 4.44 -10.28 -13.92
N PRO A 790 4.07 -9.44 -14.91
CA PRO A 790 2.81 -9.54 -15.64
C PRO A 790 2.72 -10.87 -16.39
N PHE A 791 1.54 -11.47 -16.42
CA PHE A 791 1.28 -12.74 -17.11
C PHE A 791 0.19 -12.57 -18.18
N LEU A 792 0.45 -13.14 -19.35
CA LEU A 792 -0.55 -13.44 -20.35
C LEU A 792 -0.76 -14.96 -20.36
N ALA A 793 -2.00 -15.40 -20.35
CA ALA A 793 -2.33 -16.80 -20.51
C ALA A 793 -3.29 -17.04 -21.68
N ARG A 794 -3.09 -18.15 -22.37
CA ARG A 794 -4.03 -18.72 -23.34
C ARG A 794 -4.40 -20.11 -22.87
N TYR A 795 -5.68 -20.39 -22.67
CA TYR A 795 -6.09 -21.71 -22.19
C TYR A 795 -7.26 -22.29 -22.97
N LYS A 796 -7.34 -23.60 -22.90
CA LYS A 796 -8.41 -24.44 -23.43
C LYS A 796 -8.74 -25.50 -22.38
N VAL A 797 -9.98 -25.56 -21.93
CA VAL A 797 -10.43 -26.50 -20.89
C VAL A 797 -11.60 -27.33 -21.38
N GLY A 798 -11.50 -28.64 -21.21
CA GLY A 798 -12.50 -29.65 -21.57
C GLY A 798 -13.12 -30.26 -20.31
N PHE A 799 -14.44 -30.25 -20.22
CA PHE A 799 -15.17 -30.66 -19.02
C PHE A 799 -16.54 -31.27 -19.34
N MET A 800 -17.02 -32.10 -18.42
CA MET A 800 -18.33 -32.74 -18.49
C MET A 800 -19.44 -31.76 -18.07
N LYS A 801 -20.70 -32.02 -18.45
CA LYS A 801 -21.88 -31.26 -17.99
C LYS A 801 -22.01 -31.21 -16.46
N THR A 802 -21.41 -32.17 -15.76
CA THR A 802 -21.34 -32.23 -14.29
C THR A 802 -20.35 -31.24 -13.66
N GLY A 803 -19.60 -30.49 -14.48
CA GLY A 803 -18.51 -29.60 -14.06
C GLY A 803 -17.17 -30.32 -13.81
N ARG A 804 -17.08 -31.64 -14.06
CA ARG A 804 -15.83 -32.40 -13.90
C ARG A 804 -14.87 -32.12 -15.06
N ILE A 805 -13.64 -31.76 -14.74
CA ILE A 805 -12.60 -31.47 -15.74
C ILE A 805 -11.97 -32.77 -16.22
N VAL A 806 -11.77 -32.87 -17.54
CA VAL A 806 -11.15 -34.04 -18.19
C VAL A 806 -9.93 -33.65 -19.03
N ALA A 807 -9.82 -32.41 -19.50
CA ALA A 807 -8.64 -31.91 -20.20
C ALA A 807 -8.35 -30.44 -19.90
N LEU A 808 -7.07 -30.07 -19.81
CA LEU A 808 -6.63 -28.68 -19.69
C LEU A 808 -5.34 -28.43 -20.48
N GLU A 809 -5.34 -27.40 -21.31
CA GLU A 809 -4.15 -26.85 -21.94
C GLU A 809 -3.99 -25.38 -21.56
N VAL A 810 -2.81 -24.97 -21.09
CA VAL A 810 -2.51 -23.57 -20.77
C VAL A 810 -1.12 -23.19 -21.27
N ASN A 811 -1.03 -22.10 -22.03
CA ASN A 811 0.22 -21.48 -22.44
C ASN A 811 0.41 -20.17 -21.66
N HIS A 812 1.48 -20.09 -20.86
CA HIS A 812 1.82 -18.94 -20.05
C HIS A 812 2.95 -18.13 -20.70
N TYR A 813 2.83 -16.81 -20.63
CA TYR A 813 3.85 -15.86 -21.05
C TYR A 813 4.05 -14.85 -19.93
N SER A 814 5.29 -14.64 -19.50
CA SER A 814 5.63 -13.65 -18.47
C SER A 814 6.50 -12.54 -19.03
N ASN A 815 6.19 -11.28 -18.74
CA ASN A 815 7.08 -10.16 -19.09
C ASN A 815 8.24 -10.09 -18.08
N ALA A 816 9.44 -10.48 -18.50
CA ALA A 816 10.63 -10.49 -17.63
C ALA A 816 11.32 -9.13 -17.52
N GLY A 817 11.13 -8.24 -18.50
CA GLY A 817 11.94 -7.03 -18.64
C GLY A 817 13.24 -7.30 -19.40
N ASN A 818 14.23 -6.44 -19.17
CA ASN A 818 15.47 -6.40 -19.94
C ASN A 818 16.55 -7.41 -19.53
N THR A 819 16.35 -8.14 -18.42
CA THR A 819 17.31 -9.11 -17.88
C THR A 819 16.56 -10.35 -17.38
N LEU A 820 17.23 -11.50 -17.30
CA LEU A 820 16.61 -12.76 -16.91
C LEU A 820 16.19 -12.74 -15.43
N ASP A 821 17.05 -12.26 -14.53
CA ASP A 821 16.86 -12.28 -13.07
C ASP A 821 16.25 -13.62 -12.63
N LEU A 822 15.23 -13.65 -11.77
CA LEU A 822 14.60 -14.88 -11.29
C LEU A 822 13.44 -15.37 -12.20
N SER A 823 13.31 -14.84 -13.43
CA SER A 823 12.11 -15.01 -14.26
C SER A 823 11.85 -16.46 -14.69
N GLU A 824 12.89 -17.25 -14.97
CA GLU A 824 12.71 -18.66 -15.33
C GLU A 824 12.16 -19.45 -14.13
N ALA A 825 12.72 -19.25 -12.93
CA ALA A 825 12.24 -19.89 -11.71
C ALA A 825 10.81 -19.46 -11.35
N VAL A 826 10.44 -18.20 -11.62
CA VAL A 826 9.05 -17.72 -11.49
C VAL A 826 8.11 -18.47 -12.44
N MET A 827 8.52 -18.69 -13.69
CA MET A 827 7.71 -19.46 -14.66
C MET A 827 7.60 -20.95 -14.26
N GLN A 828 8.69 -21.56 -13.78
CA GLN A 828 8.65 -22.92 -13.25
C GLN A 828 7.66 -23.03 -12.08
N ALA A 829 7.73 -22.11 -11.11
CA ALA A 829 6.79 -22.06 -9.99
C ALA A 829 5.34 -21.83 -10.44
N ALA A 830 5.09 -21.00 -11.46
CA ALA A 830 3.78 -20.87 -12.07
C ALA A 830 3.27 -22.21 -12.64
N LEU A 831 4.10 -22.92 -13.42
CA LEU A 831 3.75 -24.23 -13.97
C LEU A 831 3.46 -25.28 -12.89
N PHE A 832 4.17 -25.26 -11.76
CA PHE A 832 3.91 -26.17 -10.64
C PHE A 832 2.60 -25.89 -9.88
N HIS A 833 1.94 -24.77 -10.14
CA HIS A 833 0.71 -24.36 -9.44
C HIS A 833 -0.46 -24.06 -10.39
N MET A 834 -0.33 -24.35 -11.69
CA MET A 834 -1.35 -24.05 -12.71
C MET A 834 -2.64 -24.87 -12.55
N GLU A 835 -2.60 -25.95 -11.78
CA GLU A 835 -3.75 -26.77 -11.41
C GLU A 835 -4.45 -26.26 -10.14
N SER A 836 -3.81 -25.33 -9.39
CA SER A 836 -4.23 -24.89 -8.05
C SER A 836 -4.48 -26.08 -7.11
N CYS A 837 -5.74 -26.41 -6.86
CA CYS A 837 -6.17 -27.47 -5.94
C CYS A 837 -6.87 -28.63 -6.64
N TYR A 838 -6.83 -28.67 -7.97
CA TYR A 838 -7.72 -29.50 -8.77
C TYR A 838 -7.00 -30.66 -9.44
N LYS A 839 -7.59 -31.86 -9.34
CA LYS A 839 -7.12 -33.06 -10.01
C LYS A 839 -7.56 -33.05 -11.47
N ILE A 840 -6.60 -32.85 -12.36
CA ILE A 840 -6.84 -32.82 -13.80
C ILE A 840 -6.14 -34.02 -14.44
N PRO A 841 -6.87 -34.97 -15.04
CA PRO A 841 -6.28 -36.22 -15.52
C PRO A 841 -5.41 -36.04 -16.77
N ASN A 842 -5.81 -35.15 -17.68
CA ASN A 842 -5.09 -34.84 -18.91
C ASN A 842 -4.76 -33.34 -18.93
N ILE A 843 -3.49 -32.98 -18.78
CA ILE A 843 -3.06 -31.60 -18.59
C ILE A 843 -1.75 -31.33 -19.32
N ARG A 844 -1.69 -30.18 -19.99
CA ARG A 844 -0.48 -29.65 -20.63
C ARG A 844 -0.32 -28.17 -20.29
N GLY A 845 0.79 -27.84 -19.66
CA GLY A 845 1.20 -26.47 -19.37
C GLY A 845 2.49 -26.12 -20.08
N THR A 846 2.52 -24.98 -20.76
CA THR A 846 3.75 -24.40 -21.30
C THR A 846 4.02 -23.02 -20.70
N GLY A 847 5.28 -22.60 -20.71
CA GLY A 847 5.73 -21.32 -20.21
C GLY A 847 6.83 -20.71 -21.09
N ARG A 848 6.70 -19.43 -21.45
CA ARG A 848 7.72 -18.63 -22.13
C ARG A 848 8.03 -17.35 -21.36
N VAL A 849 9.32 -17.04 -21.24
CA VAL A 849 9.81 -15.85 -20.53
C VAL A 849 10.14 -14.76 -21.55
N CYS A 850 9.28 -13.74 -21.67
CA CYS A 850 9.41 -12.67 -22.66
C CYS A 850 10.50 -11.67 -22.29
N LYS A 851 11.47 -11.45 -23.19
CA LYS A 851 12.49 -10.42 -23.08
C LYS A 851 11.97 -9.11 -23.68
N THR A 852 11.94 -8.04 -22.89
CA THR A 852 11.39 -6.74 -23.26
C THR A 852 12.30 -5.59 -22.84
N ASN A 853 12.01 -4.38 -23.28
CA ASN A 853 12.73 -3.16 -22.96
C ASN A 853 12.10 -2.41 -21.77
N LEU A 854 11.71 -3.17 -20.74
CA LEU A 854 11.23 -2.66 -19.46
C LEU A 854 12.24 -3.02 -18.34
N PRO A 855 12.20 -2.34 -17.17
CA PRO A 855 12.98 -2.74 -16.01
C PRO A 855 12.76 -4.23 -15.69
N SER A 856 13.83 -4.96 -15.38
CA SER A 856 13.76 -6.37 -15.04
C SER A 856 12.84 -6.61 -13.85
N ASN A 857 11.81 -7.44 -14.06
CA ASN A 857 10.99 -7.98 -12.98
C ASN A 857 11.76 -9.04 -12.20
N THR A 858 11.26 -9.36 -11.01
CA THR A 858 11.99 -10.16 -10.03
C THR A 858 11.03 -10.95 -9.12
N ALA A 859 11.57 -11.58 -8.08
CA ALA A 859 10.78 -12.21 -7.04
C ALA A 859 9.78 -11.24 -6.41
N PHE A 860 8.54 -11.70 -6.30
CA PHE A 860 7.54 -11.12 -5.42
C PHE A 860 6.85 -12.24 -4.66
N ARG A 861 6.62 -12.09 -3.35
CA ARG A 861 5.83 -12.97 -2.46
C ARG A 861 4.78 -13.80 -3.23
N GLY A 862 4.99 -15.11 -3.32
CA GLY A 862 4.18 -16.07 -4.07
C GLY A 862 4.84 -16.58 -5.35
N PHE A 863 5.77 -15.82 -5.92
CA PHE A 863 6.74 -16.27 -6.92
C PHE A 863 6.12 -17.03 -8.11
N GLY A 864 5.25 -16.37 -8.89
CA GLY A 864 4.60 -16.97 -10.06
C GLY A 864 3.32 -17.77 -9.75
N ALA A 865 3.23 -18.37 -8.57
CA ALA A 865 2.08 -19.19 -8.20
C ALA A 865 0.75 -18.40 -8.12
N PRO A 866 0.67 -17.17 -7.56
CA PRO A 866 -0.57 -16.39 -7.58
C PRO A 866 -1.07 -16.12 -9.00
N GLN A 867 -0.17 -15.92 -9.96
CA GLN A 867 -0.53 -15.70 -11.35
C GLN A 867 -1.17 -16.95 -11.97
N ALA A 868 -0.50 -18.10 -11.84
CA ALA A 868 -1.00 -19.37 -12.35
C ALA A 868 -2.31 -19.81 -11.68
N MET A 869 -2.42 -19.64 -10.36
CA MET A 869 -3.63 -20.01 -9.62
C MET A 869 -4.81 -19.07 -9.94
N LEU A 870 -4.58 -17.79 -10.27
CA LEU A 870 -5.68 -16.91 -10.72
C LEU A 870 -6.21 -17.38 -12.08
N ILE A 871 -5.32 -17.74 -13.00
CA ILE A 871 -5.70 -18.33 -14.30
C ILE A 871 -6.49 -19.62 -14.05
N ALA A 872 -6.07 -20.44 -13.09
CA ALA A 872 -6.78 -21.66 -12.68
C ALA A 872 -8.22 -21.37 -12.23
N GLU A 873 -8.38 -20.44 -11.31
CA GLU A 873 -9.70 -20.06 -10.81
C GLU A 873 -10.57 -19.36 -11.85
N GLN A 874 -9.96 -18.68 -12.83
CA GLN A 874 -10.68 -18.04 -13.92
C GLN A 874 -11.37 -19.09 -14.80
N TRP A 875 -10.64 -20.06 -15.35
CA TRP A 875 -11.28 -21.11 -16.14
C TRP A 875 -12.21 -21.98 -15.28
N MET A 876 -11.93 -22.15 -13.99
CA MET A 876 -12.84 -22.84 -13.06
C MET A 876 -14.18 -22.11 -12.92
N SER A 877 -14.14 -20.78 -12.80
CA SER A 877 -15.36 -19.96 -12.75
C SER A 877 -16.18 -20.07 -14.03
N GLU A 878 -15.52 -20.13 -15.19
CA GLU A 878 -16.19 -20.23 -16.49
C GLU A 878 -16.84 -21.61 -16.70
N ILE A 879 -16.23 -22.68 -16.18
CA ILE A 879 -16.85 -24.01 -16.15
C ILE A 879 -18.16 -23.96 -15.37
N ALA A 880 -18.14 -23.38 -14.16
CA ALA A 880 -19.33 -23.30 -13.31
C ALA A 880 -20.48 -22.55 -14.00
N VAL A 881 -20.19 -21.40 -14.62
CA VAL A 881 -21.15 -20.61 -15.39
C VAL A 881 -21.68 -21.38 -16.59
N THR A 882 -20.81 -22.03 -17.36
CA THR A 882 -21.19 -22.80 -18.55
C THR A 882 -22.12 -23.96 -18.21
N CYS A 883 -21.80 -24.69 -17.14
CA CYS A 883 -22.63 -25.79 -16.64
C CYS A 883 -23.92 -25.31 -15.95
N GLY A 884 -23.99 -24.04 -15.53
CA GLY A 884 -25.09 -23.53 -14.69
C GLY A 884 -25.12 -24.18 -13.31
N LEU A 885 -23.95 -24.50 -12.74
CA LEU A 885 -23.80 -25.16 -11.46
C LEU A 885 -23.22 -24.21 -10.40
N PRO A 886 -23.52 -24.42 -9.10
CA PRO A 886 -22.88 -23.67 -8.03
C PRO A 886 -21.35 -23.83 -8.07
N ALA A 887 -20.62 -22.71 -8.09
CA ALA A 887 -19.18 -22.72 -8.28
C ALA A 887 -18.42 -23.44 -7.16
N GLU A 888 -18.91 -23.38 -5.93
CA GLU A 888 -18.39 -24.11 -4.77
C GLU A 888 -18.46 -25.64 -4.97
N GLU A 889 -19.51 -26.14 -5.61
CA GLU A 889 -19.68 -27.58 -5.89
C GLU A 889 -18.73 -28.04 -6.99
N VAL A 890 -18.57 -27.23 -8.05
CA VAL A 890 -17.64 -27.52 -9.15
C VAL A 890 -16.21 -27.57 -8.64
N ARG A 891 -15.80 -26.61 -7.80
CA ARG A 891 -14.49 -26.63 -7.13
C ARG A 891 -14.31 -27.86 -6.27
N ARG A 892 -15.27 -28.14 -5.37
CA ARG A 892 -15.19 -29.26 -4.42
C ARG A 892 -15.09 -30.62 -5.11
N LYS A 893 -15.78 -30.79 -6.24
CA LYS A 893 -15.80 -32.03 -7.04
C LYS A 893 -14.49 -32.30 -7.77
N ASN A 894 -13.80 -31.25 -8.21
CA ASN A 894 -12.50 -31.36 -8.88
C ASN A 894 -11.32 -31.34 -7.92
N MET A 895 -11.53 -31.05 -6.63
CA MET A 895 -10.47 -30.98 -5.62
C MET A 895 -9.72 -32.33 -5.49
N TYR A 896 -8.40 -32.25 -5.29
CA TYR A 896 -7.58 -33.41 -4.91
C TYR A 896 -8.09 -34.11 -3.64
N LYS A 897 -7.63 -35.34 -3.44
CA LYS A 897 -7.80 -36.14 -2.23
C LYS A 897 -6.43 -36.54 -1.67
N GLU A 898 -6.41 -36.95 -0.40
CA GLU A 898 -5.21 -37.54 0.23
C GLU A 898 -4.64 -38.65 -0.65
N GLY A 899 -3.32 -38.62 -0.87
CA GLY A 899 -2.60 -39.62 -1.65
C GLY A 899 -2.67 -39.44 -3.16
N ASP A 900 -3.44 -38.49 -3.69
CA ASP A 900 -3.40 -38.17 -5.11
C ASP A 900 -2.02 -37.64 -5.54
N LEU A 901 -1.72 -37.82 -6.83
CA LEU A 901 -0.54 -37.24 -7.47
C LEU A 901 -0.88 -35.92 -8.17
N THR A 902 -0.02 -34.92 -8.03
CA THR A 902 -0.09 -33.68 -8.83
C THR A 902 0.16 -33.97 -10.32
N HIS A 903 0.01 -32.95 -11.17
CA HIS A 903 0.38 -33.02 -12.59
C HIS A 903 1.88 -33.19 -12.81
N PHE A 904 2.69 -32.80 -11.82
CA PHE A 904 4.14 -33.07 -11.76
C PHE A 904 4.50 -34.33 -10.94
N ASN A 905 3.53 -35.23 -10.76
CA ASN A 905 3.67 -36.55 -10.16
C ASN A 905 4.18 -36.61 -8.71
N GLN A 906 4.10 -35.50 -7.96
CA GLN A 906 4.36 -35.53 -6.52
C GLN A 906 3.10 -35.96 -5.76
N LYS A 907 3.25 -36.89 -4.81
CA LYS A 907 2.17 -37.35 -3.94
C LYS A 907 1.80 -36.29 -2.89
N LEU A 908 0.51 -36.08 -2.69
CA LEU A 908 -0.03 -35.20 -1.66
C LEU A 908 -0.25 -36.00 -0.36
N GLU A 909 0.61 -35.74 0.63
CA GLU A 909 0.56 -36.35 1.96
C GLU A 909 0.14 -35.32 3.01
N GLY A 910 -0.73 -35.69 3.94
CA GLY A 910 -1.24 -34.76 4.96
C GLY A 910 -2.03 -33.62 4.32
N PHE A 911 -2.87 -33.96 3.34
CA PHE A 911 -3.71 -33.06 2.56
C PHE A 911 -4.89 -32.56 3.41
N THR A 912 -4.66 -31.44 4.09
CA THR A 912 -5.65 -30.86 5.02
C THR A 912 -6.65 -29.91 4.37
N LEU A 913 -6.58 -29.72 3.05
CA LEU A 913 -7.40 -28.73 2.34
C LEU A 913 -8.90 -29.01 2.44
N THR A 914 -9.32 -30.28 2.48
CA THR A 914 -10.74 -30.65 2.69
C THR A 914 -11.25 -30.14 4.03
N ARG A 915 -10.47 -30.30 5.11
CA ARG A 915 -10.81 -29.75 6.43
C ARG A 915 -10.88 -28.22 6.39
N CYS A 916 -9.89 -27.57 5.77
CA CYS A 916 -9.89 -26.12 5.61
C CYS A 916 -11.15 -25.63 4.88
N TRP A 917 -11.58 -26.35 3.85
CA TRP A 917 -12.78 -26.05 3.07
C TRP A 917 -14.05 -26.19 3.88
N ASP A 918 -14.23 -27.32 4.56
CA ASP A 918 -15.43 -27.62 5.33
C ASP A 918 -15.55 -26.67 6.55
N GLU A 919 -14.45 -26.41 7.26
CA GLU A 919 -14.41 -25.46 8.37
C GLU A 919 -14.73 -24.02 7.89
N CYS A 920 -14.17 -23.59 6.75
CA CYS A 920 -14.42 -22.25 6.20
C CYS A 920 -15.88 -22.08 5.73
N LEU A 921 -16.46 -23.09 5.05
CA LEU A 921 -17.87 -23.06 4.66
C LEU A 921 -18.79 -22.90 5.88
N ALA A 922 -18.52 -23.68 6.94
CA ALA A 922 -19.31 -23.66 8.16
C ALA A 922 -19.15 -22.32 8.92
N SER A 923 -17.92 -21.91 9.22
CA SER A 923 -17.65 -20.71 10.02
C SER A 923 -18.02 -19.41 9.33
N SER A 924 -18.01 -19.40 7.99
CA SER A 924 -18.43 -18.25 7.18
C SER A 924 -19.93 -18.24 6.88
N GLN A 925 -20.68 -19.29 7.24
CA GLN A 925 -22.11 -19.46 6.95
C GLN A 925 -22.44 -19.27 5.46
N TYR A 926 -21.58 -19.81 4.59
CA TYR A 926 -21.57 -19.53 3.15
C TYR A 926 -22.95 -19.63 2.48
N HIS A 927 -23.67 -20.73 2.71
CA HIS A 927 -24.97 -20.96 2.06
C HIS A 927 -26.09 -20.03 2.55
N ALA A 928 -26.08 -19.64 3.82
CA ALA A 928 -27.05 -18.69 4.37
C ALA A 928 -26.85 -17.31 3.72
N ARG A 929 -25.60 -16.83 3.71
CA ARG A 929 -25.23 -15.54 3.11
C ARG A 929 -25.43 -15.50 1.61
N LYS A 930 -25.19 -16.60 0.89
CA LYS A 930 -25.50 -16.71 -0.55
C LYS A 930 -26.98 -16.42 -0.81
N SER A 931 -27.88 -16.94 0.02
CA SER A 931 -29.33 -16.69 -0.09
C SER A 931 -29.69 -15.23 0.20
N GLU A 932 -29.04 -14.60 1.18
CA GLU A 932 -29.20 -13.18 1.50
C GLU A 932 -28.71 -12.27 0.37
N ILE A 933 -27.61 -12.64 -0.28
CA ILE A 933 -27.05 -11.93 -1.43
C ILE A 933 -27.97 -12.03 -2.64
N ASP A 934 -28.54 -13.20 -2.92
CA ASP A 934 -29.53 -13.36 -3.98
C ASP A 934 -30.77 -12.48 -3.75
N LYS A 935 -31.19 -12.33 -2.49
CA LYS A 935 -32.27 -11.40 -2.12
C LYS A 935 -31.85 -9.95 -2.34
N PHE A 936 -30.69 -9.54 -1.82
CA PHE A 936 -30.15 -8.19 -2.00
C PHE A 936 -30.06 -7.81 -3.48
N ASN A 937 -29.58 -8.73 -4.32
CA ASN A 937 -29.42 -8.54 -5.76
C ASN A 937 -30.76 -8.41 -6.50
N LYS A 938 -31.85 -8.97 -5.99
CA LYS A 938 -33.21 -8.75 -6.54
C LYS A 938 -33.78 -7.39 -6.12
N GLU A 939 -33.45 -6.96 -4.90
CA GLU A 939 -33.97 -5.73 -4.29
C GLU A 939 -33.18 -4.48 -4.68
N ASN A 940 -31.99 -4.60 -5.30
CA ASN A 940 -31.14 -3.47 -5.67
C ASN A 940 -30.74 -3.53 -7.14
N CYS A 941 -31.06 -2.48 -7.90
CA CYS A 941 -30.70 -2.38 -9.32
C CYS A 941 -29.26 -1.91 -9.55
N TRP A 942 -28.79 -0.95 -8.75
CA TRP A 942 -27.54 -0.21 -9.00
C TRP A 942 -26.41 -0.53 -8.00
N LYS A 943 -26.67 -1.45 -7.08
CA LYS A 943 -25.66 -2.07 -6.22
C LYS A 943 -25.88 -3.57 -6.25
N LYS A 944 -24.80 -4.33 -6.33
CA LYS A 944 -24.84 -5.80 -6.33
C LYS A 944 -23.85 -6.35 -5.33
N ARG A 945 -24.20 -7.47 -4.72
CA ARG A 945 -23.31 -8.26 -3.87
C ARG A 945 -22.88 -9.53 -4.59
N GLY A 946 -21.71 -10.02 -4.23
CA GLY A 946 -21.18 -11.29 -4.71
C GLY A 946 -20.38 -11.98 -3.63
N LEU A 947 -20.31 -13.32 -3.73
CA LEU A 947 -19.70 -14.18 -2.72
C LEU A 947 -18.87 -15.28 -3.37
N CYS A 948 -17.61 -15.41 -2.97
CA CYS A 948 -16.77 -16.49 -3.49
C CYS A 948 -15.93 -17.14 -2.40
N ILE A 949 -15.81 -18.46 -2.48
CA ILE A 949 -14.91 -19.28 -1.68
C ILE A 949 -13.85 -19.91 -2.58
N VAL A 950 -12.57 -19.69 -2.25
CA VAL A 950 -11.41 -20.09 -3.06
C VAL A 950 -10.42 -20.89 -2.21
N PRO A 951 -9.97 -22.07 -2.67
CA PRO A 951 -8.94 -22.84 -2.01
C PRO A 951 -7.53 -22.49 -2.53
N THR A 952 -6.49 -22.86 -1.77
CA THR A 952 -5.09 -22.81 -2.24
C THR A 952 -4.27 -24.00 -1.72
N LYS A 953 -3.36 -24.47 -2.58
CA LYS A 953 -2.27 -25.42 -2.29
C LYS A 953 -0.97 -24.78 -2.76
N PHE A 954 -0.02 -24.59 -1.86
CA PHE A 954 1.26 -23.94 -2.16
C PHE A 954 2.43 -24.85 -1.76
N GLY A 955 3.32 -25.15 -2.71
CA GLY A 955 4.51 -25.99 -2.49
C GLY A 955 5.61 -25.25 -1.72
N ILE A 956 6.19 -25.89 -0.70
CA ILE A 956 7.23 -25.29 0.15
C ILE A 956 8.58 -25.96 -0.09
N ASN A 957 9.45 -25.25 -0.80
CA ASN A 957 10.89 -25.45 -0.98
C ASN A 957 11.41 -24.44 -2.01
N PHE A 958 12.71 -24.19 -2.08
CA PHE A 958 13.29 -23.72 -3.34
C PHE A 958 13.27 -24.86 -4.36
N ALA A 959 12.89 -24.56 -5.61
CA ALA A 959 12.98 -25.52 -6.72
C ALA A 959 14.44 -25.90 -7.05
N ILE A 960 15.40 -25.05 -6.66
CA ILE A 960 16.83 -25.30 -6.82
C ILE A 960 17.35 -25.99 -5.54
N SER A 961 17.81 -27.23 -5.69
CA SER A 961 18.17 -28.10 -4.55
C SER A 961 19.16 -27.47 -3.57
N PHE A 962 20.26 -26.88 -4.07
CA PHE A 962 21.33 -26.35 -3.21
C PHE A 962 20.92 -25.12 -2.39
N LEU A 963 19.83 -24.43 -2.73
CA LEU A 963 19.32 -23.30 -1.94
C LEU A 963 18.58 -23.74 -0.67
N ASN A 964 18.30 -25.04 -0.51
CA ASN A 964 17.61 -25.57 0.66
C ASN A 964 18.57 -25.93 1.79
N GLN A 965 19.39 -24.95 2.21
CA GLN A 965 20.35 -25.08 3.30
C GLN A 965 20.36 -23.84 4.21
N ALA A 966 20.78 -24.00 5.46
CA ALA A 966 21.01 -22.87 6.38
C ALA A 966 22.09 -23.19 7.41
N GLY A 967 22.78 -22.15 7.87
CA GLY A 967 23.74 -22.19 8.97
C GLY A 967 23.34 -21.28 10.13
N ALA A 968 23.85 -21.59 11.32
CA ALA A 968 23.73 -20.79 12.53
C ALA A 968 25.03 -20.86 13.37
N LEU A 969 25.24 -19.85 14.21
CA LEU A 969 26.32 -19.79 15.20
C LEU A 969 25.72 -19.35 16.55
N ILE A 970 26.03 -20.11 17.60
CA ILE A 970 25.63 -19.84 18.98
C ILE A 970 26.89 -19.68 19.83
N LEU A 971 26.89 -18.63 20.65
CA LEU A 971 27.92 -18.32 21.64
C LEU A 971 27.25 -18.22 23.01
N VAL A 972 27.69 -19.02 23.98
CA VAL A 972 27.29 -18.88 25.39
C VAL A 972 28.43 -18.20 26.15
N TYR A 973 28.16 -17.01 26.68
CA TYR A 973 29.11 -16.27 27.51
C TYR A 973 29.13 -16.80 28.94
N THR A 974 30.17 -16.48 29.70
CA THR A 974 30.39 -17.02 31.05
C THR A 974 29.38 -16.55 32.08
N ASP A 975 28.61 -15.51 31.78
CA ASP A 975 27.46 -15.04 32.58
C ASP A 975 26.16 -15.80 32.26
N GLY A 976 26.22 -16.77 31.34
CA GLY A 976 25.05 -17.53 30.89
C GLY A 976 24.27 -16.86 29.76
N SER A 977 24.60 -15.64 29.35
CA SER A 977 23.94 -15.01 28.20
C SER A 977 24.31 -15.70 26.89
N VAL A 978 23.36 -15.75 25.95
CA VAL A 978 23.50 -16.46 24.67
C VAL A 978 23.37 -15.48 23.51
N LEU A 979 24.42 -15.35 22.71
CA LEU A 979 24.37 -14.65 21.44
C LEU A 979 24.16 -15.65 20.30
N LEU A 980 23.10 -15.41 19.53
CA LEU A 980 22.69 -16.24 18.40
C LEU A 980 22.77 -15.42 17.10
N THR A 981 23.26 -16.04 16.04
CA THR A 981 23.18 -15.55 14.66
C THR A 981 22.89 -16.70 13.70
N HIS A 982 22.21 -16.39 12.58
CA HIS A 982 21.81 -17.34 11.56
C HIS A 982 21.77 -16.66 10.19
N GLY A 983 21.69 -17.44 9.11
CA GLY A 983 21.74 -16.89 7.75
C GLY A 983 20.52 -16.09 7.29
N GLY A 984 19.34 -16.36 7.86
CA GLY A 984 18.13 -15.59 7.52
C GLY A 984 18.13 -14.15 8.04
N THR A 985 17.36 -13.26 7.40
CA THR A 985 17.27 -11.81 7.70
C THR A 985 15.90 -11.39 8.21
N GLU A 986 15.84 -10.44 9.16
CA GLU A 986 14.58 -9.86 9.63
C GLU A 986 14.06 -8.78 8.68
N MET A 987 12.84 -8.96 8.18
CA MET A 987 12.13 -8.01 7.31
C MET A 987 10.69 -7.75 7.77
N GLY A 988 10.38 -8.11 9.02
CA GLY A 988 9.08 -7.93 9.68
C GLY A 988 8.29 -9.21 9.90
N GLN A 989 8.75 -10.34 9.36
CA GLN A 989 8.12 -11.65 9.49
C GLN A 989 8.37 -12.32 10.85
N GLY A 990 9.15 -11.68 11.73
CA GLY A 990 9.49 -12.17 13.07
C GLY A 990 10.39 -13.39 13.03
N LEU A 991 11.31 -13.44 12.07
CA LEU A 991 12.25 -14.57 11.96
C LEU A 991 13.16 -14.62 13.18
N HIS A 992 13.75 -13.49 13.59
CA HIS A 992 14.62 -13.47 14.77
C HIS A 992 13.84 -13.82 16.04
N THR A 993 12.60 -13.34 16.16
CA THR A 993 11.68 -13.71 17.25
C THR A 993 11.55 -15.23 17.31
N LYS A 994 11.18 -15.87 16.20
CA LYS A 994 11.02 -17.33 16.10
C LYS A 994 12.30 -18.10 16.43
N MET A 995 13.47 -17.63 15.98
CA MET A 995 14.74 -18.30 16.27
C MET A 995 15.11 -18.23 17.76
N VAL A 996 14.78 -17.13 18.43
CA VAL A 996 14.90 -17.03 19.89
C VAL A 996 13.93 -18.00 20.60
N GLN A 997 12.69 -18.17 20.13
CA GLN A 997 11.77 -19.19 20.68
C GLN A 997 12.35 -20.61 20.51
N VAL A 998 12.90 -20.89 19.33
CA VAL A 998 13.50 -22.20 19.02
C VAL A 998 14.67 -22.50 19.94
N ALA A 999 15.59 -21.55 20.10
CA ALA A 999 16.75 -21.68 20.96
C ALA A 999 16.37 -21.80 22.44
N SER A 1000 15.40 -21.00 22.91
CA SER A 1000 14.87 -21.04 24.27
C SER A 1000 14.33 -22.43 24.62
N ARG A 1001 13.47 -22.99 23.75
CA ARG A 1001 12.95 -24.35 23.94
C ARG A 1001 14.05 -25.41 23.86
N ALA A 1002 14.98 -25.29 22.93
CA ALA A 1002 16.06 -26.25 22.76
C ALA A 1002 16.95 -26.30 24.00
N LEU A 1003 17.48 -25.13 24.43
CA LEU A 1003 18.36 -24.97 25.58
C LEU A 1003 17.64 -25.10 26.94
N LYS A 1004 16.31 -24.98 26.95
CA LYS A 1004 15.46 -24.95 28.15
C LYS A 1004 15.81 -23.80 29.10
N ILE A 1005 15.95 -22.60 28.54
CA ILE A 1005 16.21 -21.34 29.25
C ILE A 1005 15.24 -20.26 28.78
N PRO A 1006 14.95 -19.23 29.60
CA PRO A 1006 14.06 -18.14 29.18
C PRO A 1006 14.65 -17.35 28.00
N THR A 1007 13.78 -16.79 27.18
CA THR A 1007 14.17 -15.95 26.04
C THR A 1007 14.96 -14.71 26.41
N SER A 1008 14.80 -14.20 27.63
CA SER A 1008 15.56 -13.05 28.14
C SER A 1008 17.07 -13.28 28.19
N LYS A 1009 17.53 -14.54 28.20
CA LYS A 1009 18.95 -14.90 28.14
C LYS A 1009 19.50 -15.01 26.72
N ILE A 1010 18.65 -14.89 25.69
CA ILE A 1010 19.02 -15.14 24.29
C ILE A 1010 18.82 -13.87 23.48
N TYR A 1011 19.86 -13.45 22.77
CA TYR A 1011 19.85 -12.24 21.96
C TYR A 1011 20.35 -12.52 20.54
N ILE A 1012 19.74 -11.85 19.56
CA ILE A 1012 20.20 -11.80 18.17
C ILE A 1012 20.48 -10.34 17.83
N SER A 1013 21.70 -10.03 17.42
CA SER A 1013 22.07 -8.65 17.05
C SER A 1013 21.73 -8.32 15.60
N GLU A 1014 22.17 -9.17 14.67
CA GLU A 1014 22.09 -8.94 13.21
C GLU A 1014 22.48 -10.22 12.45
N THR A 1015 22.25 -10.23 11.14
CA THR A 1015 22.78 -11.21 10.20
C THR A 1015 24.06 -10.69 9.56
N SER A 1016 25.14 -11.48 9.56
CA SER A 1016 26.39 -11.08 8.90
C SER A 1016 27.17 -12.24 8.28
N THR A 1017 27.79 -11.96 7.14
CA THR A 1017 28.53 -12.94 6.33
C THR A 1017 29.84 -13.42 6.94
N ASN A 1018 30.41 -12.69 7.92
CA ASN A 1018 31.56 -13.18 8.68
C ASN A 1018 31.18 -14.14 9.82
N THR A 1019 29.89 -14.18 10.21
CA THR A 1019 29.39 -15.11 11.23
C THR A 1019 28.80 -16.36 10.61
N VAL A 1020 27.98 -16.22 9.56
CA VAL A 1020 27.41 -17.32 8.79
C VAL A 1020 27.65 -17.04 7.30
N PRO A 1021 28.59 -17.74 6.65
CA PRO A 1021 28.88 -17.55 5.22
C PRO A 1021 27.91 -18.33 4.33
N ASN A 1022 27.91 -18.01 3.03
CA ASN A 1022 27.25 -18.80 1.96
C ASN A 1022 25.76 -19.09 2.21
N THR A 1023 25.04 -18.11 2.76
CA THR A 1023 23.63 -18.23 3.13
C THR A 1023 22.72 -18.09 1.91
N SER A 1024 21.73 -18.97 1.78
CA SER A 1024 20.65 -18.79 0.81
C SER A 1024 19.82 -17.53 1.13
N PRO A 1025 19.17 -16.91 0.13
CA PRO A 1025 18.32 -15.75 0.37
C PRO A 1025 17.19 -16.06 1.35
N THR A 1026 16.76 -15.05 2.10
CA THR A 1026 15.56 -15.16 2.95
C THR A 1026 14.28 -15.11 2.11
N ALA A 1027 13.96 -16.23 1.45
CA ALA A 1027 12.86 -16.36 0.48
C ALA A 1027 12.18 -17.76 0.54
N ALA A 1028 11.30 -18.06 -0.44
CA ALA A 1028 10.57 -19.32 -0.62
C ALA A 1028 9.75 -19.79 0.62
N SER A 1029 9.44 -18.87 1.52
CA SER A 1029 8.74 -19.10 2.80
C SER A 1029 9.38 -20.14 3.74
N ILE A 1030 10.61 -20.59 3.48
CA ILE A 1030 11.23 -21.71 4.19
C ILE A 1030 12.27 -21.27 5.24
N SER A 1031 12.48 -19.97 5.42
CA SER A 1031 13.54 -19.46 6.30
C SER A 1031 13.37 -19.86 7.76
N THR A 1032 12.13 -19.98 8.28
CA THR A 1032 11.89 -20.50 9.64
C THR A 1032 12.29 -21.96 9.74
N ASP A 1033 11.94 -22.78 8.76
CA ASP A 1033 12.25 -24.21 8.75
C ASP A 1033 13.76 -24.45 8.69
N LEU A 1034 14.46 -23.83 7.73
CA LEU A 1034 15.89 -24.06 7.53
C LEU A 1034 16.71 -23.50 8.71
N ASN A 1035 16.52 -22.22 9.04
CA ASN A 1035 17.30 -21.59 10.12
C ASN A 1035 16.90 -22.16 11.48
N GLY A 1036 15.63 -22.52 11.69
CA GLY A 1036 15.17 -23.15 12.93
C GLY A 1036 15.88 -24.47 13.20
N GLN A 1037 16.03 -25.31 12.17
CA GLN A 1037 16.80 -26.54 12.30
C GLN A 1037 18.30 -26.27 12.52
N ALA A 1038 18.91 -25.31 11.81
CA ALA A 1038 20.31 -24.96 12.02
C ALA A 1038 20.56 -24.45 13.46
N VAL A 1039 19.67 -23.61 14.00
CA VAL A 1039 19.71 -23.12 15.39
C VAL A 1039 19.53 -24.27 16.38
N TYR A 1040 18.57 -25.17 16.11
CA TYR A 1040 18.33 -26.33 16.94
C TYR A 1040 19.59 -27.21 17.07
N GLU A 1041 20.26 -27.52 15.94
CA GLU A 1041 21.49 -28.33 15.95
C GLU A 1041 22.65 -27.67 16.70
N ALA A 1042 22.80 -26.34 16.58
CA ALA A 1042 23.77 -25.59 17.37
C ALA A 1042 23.46 -25.70 18.88
N CYS A 1043 22.19 -25.58 19.28
CA CYS A 1043 21.77 -25.74 20.67
C CYS A 1043 22.03 -27.16 21.19
N GLN A 1044 21.71 -28.19 20.39
CA GLN A 1044 21.98 -29.59 20.76
C GLN A 1044 23.47 -29.84 20.99
N THR A 1045 24.33 -29.21 20.21
CA THR A 1045 25.79 -29.30 20.40
C THR A 1045 26.23 -28.71 21.73
N ILE A 1046 25.72 -27.52 22.10
CA ILE A 1046 25.99 -26.91 23.41
C ILE A 1046 25.48 -27.80 24.55
N LEU A 1047 24.25 -28.32 24.46
CA LEU A 1047 23.69 -29.18 25.51
C LEU A 1047 24.49 -30.46 25.72
N LYS A 1048 24.94 -31.11 24.64
CA LYS A 1048 25.80 -32.29 24.72
C LYS A 1048 27.10 -32.00 25.48
N ARG A 1049 27.67 -30.80 25.31
CA ARG A 1049 28.88 -30.36 26.02
C ARG A 1049 28.61 -30.01 27.48
N LEU A 1050 27.43 -29.48 27.80
CA LEU A 1050 27.03 -29.12 29.17
C LEU A 1050 26.51 -30.30 29.99
N GLU A 1051 26.12 -31.40 29.35
CA GLU A 1051 25.54 -32.59 29.99
C GLU A 1051 26.38 -33.15 31.17
N PRO A 1052 27.73 -33.25 31.10
CA PRO A 1052 28.53 -33.71 32.25
C PRO A 1052 28.41 -32.80 33.48
N PHE A 1053 28.34 -31.48 33.28
CA PHE A 1053 28.24 -30.50 34.37
C PHE A 1053 26.85 -30.51 34.98
N LYS A 1054 25.82 -30.67 34.14
CA LYS A 1054 24.45 -30.87 34.59
C LYS A 1054 24.27 -32.16 35.39
N ARG A 1055 24.91 -33.27 35.00
CA ARG A 1055 24.87 -34.52 35.79
C ARG A 1055 25.58 -34.40 37.13
N LYS A 1056 26.69 -33.67 37.19
CA LYS A 1056 27.43 -33.41 38.44
C LYS A 1056 26.65 -32.47 39.37
N ASN A 1057 25.90 -31.52 38.83
CA ASN A 1057 25.09 -30.57 39.60
C ASN A 1057 23.67 -30.44 39.01
N PRO A 1058 22.78 -31.44 39.18
CA PRO A 1058 21.48 -31.48 38.51
C PRO A 1058 20.50 -30.40 38.98
N SER A 1059 20.68 -29.90 40.20
CA SER A 1059 19.94 -28.77 40.77
C SER A 1059 20.58 -27.41 40.48
N GLY A 1060 21.75 -27.40 39.83
CA GLY A 1060 22.46 -26.17 39.47
C GLY A 1060 21.68 -25.32 38.48
N SER A 1061 21.96 -24.02 38.50
CA SER A 1061 21.45 -23.10 37.49
C SER A 1061 22.15 -23.30 36.14
N TRP A 1062 21.58 -22.70 35.10
CA TRP A 1062 22.23 -22.60 33.80
C TRP A 1062 23.63 -21.96 33.91
N GLU A 1063 23.73 -20.89 34.69
CA GLU A 1063 24.96 -20.15 34.97
C GLU A 1063 26.02 -21.05 35.62
N ASP A 1064 25.63 -21.87 36.60
CA ASP A 1064 26.53 -22.80 37.28
C ASP A 1064 27.15 -23.82 36.31
N TRP A 1065 26.34 -24.35 35.39
CA TRP A 1065 26.83 -25.31 34.40
C TRP A 1065 27.76 -24.65 33.39
N VAL A 1066 27.43 -23.44 32.96
CA VAL A 1066 28.21 -22.66 31.99
C VAL A 1066 29.57 -22.29 32.57
N ILE A 1067 29.62 -21.76 33.80
CA ILE A 1067 30.90 -21.37 34.42
C ILE A 1067 31.77 -22.60 34.73
N ALA A 1068 31.17 -23.71 35.17
CA ALA A 1068 31.89 -24.95 35.38
C ALA A 1068 32.48 -25.52 34.07
N ALA A 1069 31.72 -25.44 32.98
CA ALA A 1069 32.21 -25.84 31.65
C ALA A 1069 33.38 -24.97 31.17
N TYR A 1070 33.30 -23.65 31.38
CA TYR A 1070 34.39 -22.74 31.06
C TYR A 1070 35.66 -23.06 31.87
N GLN A 1071 35.53 -23.30 33.18
CA GLN A 1071 36.64 -23.66 34.06
C GLN A 1071 37.29 -25.00 33.69
N ASP A 1072 36.51 -25.93 33.12
CA ASP A 1072 36.97 -27.23 32.62
C ASP A 1072 37.39 -27.17 31.13
N ALA A 1073 37.62 -25.97 30.60
CA ALA A 1073 38.07 -25.71 29.22
C ALA A 1073 37.18 -26.31 28.12
N VAL A 1074 35.87 -26.43 28.38
CA VAL A 1074 34.88 -26.89 27.40
C VAL A 1074 34.41 -25.71 26.54
N SER A 1075 34.49 -25.87 25.21
CA SER A 1075 34.06 -24.82 24.28
C SER A 1075 32.56 -24.54 24.35
N LEU A 1076 32.22 -23.27 24.54
CA LEU A 1076 30.84 -22.74 24.60
C LEU A 1076 30.43 -22.00 23.30
N SER A 1077 31.14 -22.29 22.21
CA SER A 1077 30.80 -21.82 20.85
C SER A 1077 30.49 -23.00 19.95
N ALA A 1078 29.36 -22.95 19.24
CA ALA A 1078 28.94 -24.01 18.33
C ALA A 1078 28.28 -23.46 17.07
N THR A 1079 28.65 -24.04 15.92
CA THR A 1079 27.89 -23.88 14.68
C THR A 1079 26.80 -24.94 14.61
N GLY A 1080 25.75 -24.63 13.86
CA GLY A 1080 24.72 -25.58 13.46
C GLY A 1080 24.43 -25.41 11.98
N PHE A 1081 24.02 -26.50 11.33
CA PHE A 1081 23.76 -26.52 9.90
C PHE A 1081 22.62 -27.47 9.59
N TYR A 1082 21.81 -27.11 8.61
CA TYR A 1082 20.72 -27.95 8.13
C TYR A 1082 20.70 -27.94 6.60
N LYS A 1083 20.52 -29.13 6.02
CA LYS A 1083 20.25 -29.35 4.60
C LYS A 1083 18.91 -30.07 4.51
N ALA A 1084 17.94 -29.49 3.82
CA ALA A 1084 16.66 -30.15 3.57
C ALA A 1084 16.84 -31.34 2.60
N PRO A 1085 15.86 -32.26 2.51
CA PRO A 1085 15.88 -33.32 1.51
C PRO A 1085 16.12 -32.79 0.10
N GLU A 1086 16.88 -33.54 -0.68
CA GLU A 1086 17.30 -33.14 -2.03
C GLU A 1086 16.10 -33.02 -2.99
N VAL A 1087 16.08 -31.94 -3.76
CA VAL A 1087 15.15 -31.79 -4.89
C VAL A 1087 15.66 -32.65 -6.05
N THR A 1088 14.85 -33.62 -6.48
CA THR A 1088 15.17 -34.59 -7.54
C THR A 1088 14.23 -34.49 -8.74
N TYR A 1089 13.35 -33.48 -8.76
CA TYR A 1089 12.40 -33.30 -9.85
C TYR A 1089 13.09 -32.95 -11.17
N SER A 1090 12.67 -33.62 -12.25
CA SER A 1090 13.12 -33.37 -13.62
C SER A 1090 11.94 -33.02 -14.53
N PHE A 1091 12.05 -31.90 -15.25
CA PHE A 1091 11.08 -31.50 -16.28
C PHE A 1091 11.00 -32.49 -17.44
N GLU A 1092 12.10 -33.18 -17.77
CA GLU A 1092 12.15 -34.13 -18.90
C GLU A 1092 11.36 -35.40 -18.61
N THR A 1093 11.51 -35.95 -17.40
CA THR A 1093 10.85 -37.20 -17.00
C THR A 1093 9.50 -36.97 -16.31
N ASN A 1094 9.20 -35.72 -15.95
CA ASN A 1094 8.06 -35.32 -15.13
C ASN A 1094 7.94 -36.16 -13.84
N SER A 1095 9.06 -36.38 -13.15
CA SER A 1095 9.14 -37.22 -11.96
C SER A 1095 10.19 -36.71 -10.98
N GLY A 1096 10.09 -37.15 -9.73
CA GLY A 1096 11.01 -36.78 -8.65
C GLY A 1096 10.35 -35.96 -7.53
N TYR A 1097 11.11 -35.70 -6.48
CA TYR A 1097 10.66 -34.97 -5.30
C TYR A 1097 11.02 -33.49 -5.40
N LEU A 1098 10.02 -32.60 -5.32
CA LEU A 1098 10.22 -31.16 -5.47
C LEU A 1098 9.99 -30.39 -4.16
N PHE A 1099 8.78 -30.46 -3.63
CA PHE A 1099 8.40 -29.72 -2.44
C PHE A 1099 8.51 -30.57 -1.18
N ASN A 1100 9.03 -30.01 -0.09
CA ASN A 1100 9.16 -30.76 1.18
C ASN A 1100 7.76 -31.14 1.71
N TYR A 1101 6.86 -30.15 1.68
CA TYR A 1101 5.43 -30.29 2.00
C TYR A 1101 4.64 -29.19 1.29
N PHE A 1102 3.32 -29.19 1.48
CA PHE A 1102 2.44 -28.13 0.98
C PHE A 1102 1.73 -27.41 2.14
N SER A 1103 1.58 -26.11 1.96
CA SER A 1103 0.67 -25.27 2.76
C SER A 1103 -0.70 -25.24 2.09
N TYR A 1104 -1.76 -25.22 2.90
CA TYR A 1104 -3.15 -25.28 2.46
C TYR A 1104 -3.97 -24.20 3.15
N GLY A 1105 -4.92 -23.62 2.43
CA GLY A 1105 -5.83 -22.63 3.00
C GLY A 1105 -7.07 -22.44 2.14
N VAL A 1106 -8.09 -21.84 2.73
CA VAL A 1106 -9.34 -21.48 2.04
C VAL A 1106 -9.75 -20.10 2.54
N ALA A 1107 -10.31 -19.28 1.66
CA ALA A 1107 -10.90 -18.00 2.01
C ALA A 1107 -12.27 -17.82 1.35
N CYS A 1108 -13.23 -17.34 2.13
CA CYS A 1108 -14.55 -16.92 1.70
C CYS A 1108 -14.65 -15.41 1.84
N SER A 1109 -14.93 -14.69 0.75
CA SER A 1109 -15.05 -13.23 0.72
C SER A 1109 -16.37 -12.78 0.11
N GLU A 1110 -16.95 -11.72 0.69
CA GLU A 1110 -18.13 -11.02 0.17
C GLU A 1110 -17.81 -9.57 -0.15
N VAL A 1111 -18.37 -9.10 -1.27
CA VAL A 1111 -18.25 -7.71 -1.70
C VAL A 1111 -19.60 -7.12 -2.05
N GLU A 1112 -19.69 -5.79 -1.96
CA GLU A 1112 -20.77 -4.99 -2.54
C GLU A 1112 -20.17 -4.01 -3.54
N ILE A 1113 -20.58 -4.08 -4.80
CA ILE A 1113 -20.14 -3.17 -5.88
C ILE A 1113 -21.18 -2.08 -6.12
N ASP A 1114 -20.72 -0.88 -6.47
CA ASP A 1114 -21.52 0.19 -7.02
C ASP A 1114 -21.48 0.13 -8.55
N CYS A 1115 -22.57 -0.32 -9.17
CA CYS A 1115 -22.62 -0.55 -10.61
C CYS A 1115 -22.50 0.74 -11.43
N LEU A 1116 -22.76 1.91 -10.81
CA LEU A 1116 -22.70 3.21 -11.47
C LEU A 1116 -21.30 3.83 -11.43
N THR A 1117 -20.42 3.41 -10.52
CA THR A 1117 -19.09 4.03 -10.38
C THR A 1117 -17.92 3.05 -10.43
N GLY A 1118 -18.20 1.76 -10.25
CA GLY A 1118 -17.19 0.70 -10.16
C GLY A 1118 -16.53 0.58 -8.78
N ASP A 1119 -16.85 1.45 -7.84
CA ASP A 1119 -16.38 1.34 -6.46
C ASP A 1119 -16.93 0.07 -5.78
N HIS A 1120 -16.25 -0.45 -4.76
CA HIS A 1120 -16.69 -1.65 -4.06
C HIS A 1120 -16.25 -1.69 -2.60
N LYS A 1121 -17.03 -2.35 -1.74
CA LYS A 1121 -16.71 -2.61 -0.33
C LYS A 1121 -16.54 -4.10 -0.08
N GLN A 1122 -15.59 -4.43 0.80
CA GLN A 1122 -15.38 -5.76 1.32
C GLN A 1122 -16.21 -5.91 2.59
N GLN A 1123 -17.30 -6.67 2.52
CA GLN A 1123 -18.23 -6.83 3.63
C GLN A 1123 -17.66 -7.76 4.70
N SER A 1124 -17.20 -8.94 4.28
CA SER A 1124 -16.70 -9.93 5.22
C SER A 1124 -15.71 -10.90 4.58
N LEU A 1125 -14.85 -11.46 5.43
CA LEU A 1125 -13.83 -12.44 5.11
C LEU A 1125 -13.74 -13.49 6.21
N SER A 1126 -13.61 -14.76 5.82
CA SER A 1126 -13.17 -15.85 6.69
C SER A 1126 -12.04 -16.62 6.03
N ALA A 1127 -10.86 -16.64 6.65
CA ALA A 1127 -9.64 -17.28 6.14
C ALA A 1127 -8.87 -18.07 7.21
N LEU A 1128 -7.82 -18.82 6.83
CA LEU A 1128 -6.97 -19.56 7.76
C LEU A 1128 -5.47 -19.09 7.82
N GLN A 1129 -5.06 -18.32 8.84
CA GLN A 1129 -3.85 -17.44 9.05
C GLN A 1129 -3.77 -16.10 8.28
N VAL A 1130 -2.75 -15.72 7.48
CA VAL A 1130 -3.02 -14.94 6.23
C VAL A 1130 -2.89 -13.41 6.17
N GLU A 1131 -3.24 -12.61 7.18
CA GLU A 1131 -3.69 -11.20 6.98
C GLU A 1131 -2.83 -10.31 6.06
N GLY A 1132 -1.56 -10.08 6.40
CA GLY A 1132 -0.68 -9.21 5.59
C GLY A 1132 -0.49 -9.69 4.16
N ALA A 1133 -0.34 -11.00 3.95
CA ALA A 1133 -0.23 -11.59 2.62
C ALA A 1133 -1.52 -11.42 1.83
N PHE A 1134 -2.67 -11.65 2.46
CA PHE A 1134 -3.97 -11.47 1.81
C PHE A 1134 -4.25 -10.04 1.47
N VAL A 1135 -3.94 -9.07 2.34
CA VAL A 1135 -4.13 -7.66 1.97
C VAL A 1135 -3.20 -7.26 0.82
N GLN A 1136 -1.96 -7.79 0.75
CA GLN A 1136 -1.13 -7.63 -0.45
C GLN A 1136 -1.77 -8.26 -1.70
N GLY A 1137 -2.40 -9.43 -1.58
CA GLY A 1137 -3.17 -10.05 -2.65
C GLY A 1137 -4.42 -9.26 -3.04
N LEU A 1138 -5.12 -8.66 -2.06
CA LEU A 1138 -6.28 -7.79 -2.29
C LEU A 1138 -5.86 -6.65 -3.20
N GLY A 1139 -4.75 -5.98 -2.86
CA GLY A 1139 -4.16 -4.94 -3.69
C GLY A 1139 -3.84 -5.46 -5.10
N LEU A 1140 -3.15 -6.59 -5.21
CA LEU A 1140 -2.79 -7.23 -6.50
C LEU A 1140 -4.00 -7.44 -7.42
N PHE A 1141 -5.11 -7.90 -6.87
CA PHE A 1141 -6.26 -8.31 -7.67
C PHE A 1141 -7.32 -7.21 -7.84
N THR A 1142 -7.26 -6.10 -7.09
CA THR A 1142 -8.37 -5.11 -7.09
C THR A 1142 -7.97 -3.63 -7.17
N LEU A 1143 -6.73 -3.26 -6.83
CA LEU A 1143 -6.34 -1.83 -6.70
C LEU A 1143 -5.03 -1.46 -7.41
N GLU A 1144 -4.00 -2.30 -7.29
CA GLU A 1144 -2.63 -1.95 -7.66
C GLU A 1144 -2.39 -2.10 -9.16
N GLU A 1145 -2.24 -0.97 -9.86
CA GLU A 1145 -2.04 -0.91 -11.31
C GLU A 1145 -0.81 -0.05 -11.64
N LEU A 1146 0.16 -0.60 -12.38
CA LEU A 1146 1.24 0.18 -12.98
C LEU A 1146 0.85 0.57 -14.40
N GLN A 1147 1.12 1.83 -14.76
CA GLN A 1147 0.81 2.34 -16.09
C GLN A 1147 2.09 2.80 -16.78
N TYR A 1148 2.27 2.38 -18.03
CA TYR A 1148 3.42 2.69 -18.87
C TYR A 1148 2.98 3.49 -20.10
N SER A 1149 3.85 4.35 -20.61
CA SER A 1149 3.70 4.93 -21.94
C SER A 1149 3.86 3.85 -23.02
N PRO A 1150 3.35 4.07 -24.25
CA PRO A 1150 3.61 3.17 -25.37
C PRO A 1150 5.09 2.91 -25.64
N GLU A 1151 5.96 3.87 -25.30
CA GLU A 1151 7.42 3.79 -25.44
C GLU A 1151 8.11 3.14 -24.22
N GLY A 1152 7.36 2.62 -23.24
CA GLY A 1152 7.90 1.89 -22.09
C GLY A 1152 8.28 2.74 -20.88
N SER A 1153 7.91 4.02 -20.82
CA SER A 1153 8.18 4.88 -19.65
C SER A 1153 7.12 4.68 -18.57
N LEU A 1154 7.52 4.39 -17.33
CA LEU A 1154 6.58 4.23 -16.22
C LEU A 1154 5.96 5.58 -15.83
N TYR A 1155 4.62 5.68 -15.77
CA TYR A 1155 3.89 6.86 -15.28
C TYR A 1155 3.64 6.82 -13.76
N THR A 1156 3.33 5.65 -13.22
CA THR A 1156 2.95 5.46 -11.81
C THR A 1156 4.18 5.29 -10.92
N ARG A 1157 4.78 6.40 -10.45
CA ARG A 1157 6.05 6.44 -9.71
C ARG A 1157 5.93 6.82 -8.22
N GLY A 1158 4.76 6.76 -7.63
CA GLY A 1158 4.60 7.04 -6.21
C GLY A 1158 3.21 6.78 -5.68
N PRO A 1159 2.99 6.91 -4.36
CA PRO A 1159 1.72 6.60 -3.71
C PRO A 1159 0.55 7.48 -4.16
N SER A 1160 0.81 8.61 -4.83
CA SER A 1160 -0.23 9.45 -5.44
C SER A 1160 -0.89 8.79 -6.65
N THR A 1161 -0.17 7.94 -7.39
CA THR A 1161 -0.60 7.30 -8.65
C THR A 1161 -0.58 5.78 -8.62
N TYR A 1162 0.25 5.17 -7.77
CA TYR A 1162 0.29 3.74 -7.48
C TYR A 1162 -0.27 3.44 -6.09
N LYS A 1163 -1.18 2.49 -6.01
CA LYS A 1163 -2.22 2.52 -5.02
C LYS A 1163 -2.36 1.20 -4.28
N ILE A 1164 -1.64 1.10 -3.17
CA ILE A 1164 -1.75 -0.04 -2.25
C ILE A 1164 -3.02 0.08 -1.39
N PRO A 1165 -3.51 -1.01 -0.78
CA PRO A 1165 -4.63 -0.97 0.16
C PRO A 1165 -4.35 -0.04 1.35
N THR A 1166 -5.38 0.65 1.84
CA THR A 1166 -5.39 1.52 3.04
C THR A 1166 -6.13 0.86 4.21
N PHE A 1167 -6.24 1.56 5.35
CA PHE A 1167 -7.08 1.14 6.47
C PHE A 1167 -8.53 0.88 6.05
N GLY A 1168 -9.16 1.76 5.27
CA GLY A 1168 -10.53 1.58 4.77
C GLY A 1168 -10.68 0.61 3.58
N SER A 1169 -9.61 -0.10 3.20
CA SER A 1169 -9.63 -1.10 2.12
C SER A 1169 -9.78 -2.54 2.61
N ILE A 1170 -9.59 -2.79 3.91
CA ILE A 1170 -9.69 -4.15 4.47
C ILE A 1170 -11.16 -4.59 4.60
N PRO A 1171 -11.44 -5.90 4.66
CA PRO A 1171 -12.77 -6.40 4.99
C PRO A 1171 -13.28 -5.84 6.32
N ILE A 1172 -14.51 -5.33 6.33
CA ILE A 1172 -15.16 -4.79 7.53
C ILE A 1172 -15.25 -5.86 8.61
N GLU A 1173 -15.66 -7.07 8.21
CA GLU A 1173 -15.53 -8.26 9.03
C GLU A 1173 -14.34 -9.12 8.61
N PHE A 1174 -13.30 -9.20 9.44
CA PHE A 1174 -12.08 -9.95 9.12
C PHE A 1174 -11.86 -11.09 10.13
N ARG A 1175 -12.23 -12.32 9.72
CA ARG A 1175 -12.05 -13.54 10.51
C ARG A 1175 -10.89 -14.39 10.00
N VAL A 1176 -10.04 -14.83 10.93
CA VAL A 1176 -8.87 -15.67 10.66
C VAL A 1176 -8.82 -16.82 11.65
N SER A 1177 -8.67 -18.07 11.19
CA SER A 1177 -8.49 -19.22 12.08
C SER A 1177 -7.24 -20.04 11.74
N LEU A 1178 -6.60 -20.67 12.71
CA LEU A 1178 -5.54 -21.65 12.45
C LEU A 1178 -6.11 -23.06 12.52
N LEU A 1179 -5.85 -23.86 11.48
CA LEU A 1179 -6.33 -25.24 11.44
C LEU A 1179 -5.74 -26.00 12.64
N ARG A 1180 -6.63 -26.48 13.51
CA ARG A 1180 -6.25 -27.19 14.74
C ARG A 1180 -5.79 -28.61 14.45
N ASP A 1181 -4.95 -29.13 15.35
CA ASP A 1181 -4.55 -30.54 15.38
C ASP A 1181 -4.00 -31.03 14.03
N SER A 1182 -3.14 -30.22 13.43
CA SER A 1182 -2.55 -30.46 12.11
C SER A 1182 -1.01 -30.36 12.12
N PRO A 1183 -0.31 -31.18 12.94
CA PRO A 1183 1.15 -31.11 13.05
C PRO A 1183 1.85 -31.54 11.75
N ASN A 1184 2.88 -30.78 11.33
CA ASN A 1184 3.71 -31.12 10.16
C ASN A 1184 5.09 -31.63 10.59
N LYS A 1185 5.24 -32.95 10.72
CA LYS A 1185 6.49 -33.59 11.20
C LYS A 1185 7.74 -33.31 10.33
N LYS A 1186 7.58 -32.74 9.11
CA LYS A 1186 8.69 -32.46 8.18
C LYS A 1186 9.41 -31.13 8.45
N ALA A 1187 8.96 -30.33 9.42
CA ALA A 1187 9.53 -29.02 9.74
C ALA A 1187 9.75 -28.85 11.25
N ILE A 1188 10.58 -27.85 11.61
CA ILE A 1188 10.94 -27.54 13.01
C ILE A 1188 9.67 -27.41 13.87
N TYR A 1189 9.66 -28.16 14.97
CA TYR A 1189 8.56 -28.23 15.95
C TYR A 1189 7.16 -28.35 15.34
N ALA A 1190 7.04 -29.15 14.28
CA ALA A 1190 5.79 -29.45 13.60
C ALA A 1190 5.08 -28.26 12.93
N SER A 1191 5.83 -27.19 12.63
CA SER A 1191 5.31 -25.95 12.04
C SER A 1191 5.11 -26.02 10.51
N LYS A 1192 4.51 -24.99 9.90
CA LYS A 1192 4.44 -24.81 8.45
C LYS A 1192 4.78 -23.37 8.07
N ALA A 1193 5.36 -23.22 6.89
CA ALA A 1193 5.59 -21.97 6.21
C ALA A 1193 4.26 -21.23 5.90
N VAL A 1194 4.21 -19.93 6.26
CA VAL A 1194 3.02 -19.07 6.10
C VAL A 1194 3.31 -17.77 5.33
N GLY A 1195 4.57 -17.53 4.94
CA GLY A 1195 4.96 -16.30 4.25
C GLY A 1195 4.10 -16.05 3.02
N GLU A 1196 4.25 -16.84 1.98
CA GLU A 1196 3.64 -16.63 0.68
C GLU A 1196 2.25 -17.26 0.45
N PRO A 1197 1.97 -18.49 0.95
CA PRO A 1197 0.75 -19.23 0.60
C PRO A 1197 -0.55 -18.41 0.70
N PRO A 1198 -0.75 -17.57 1.73
CA PRO A 1198 -2.02 -16.91 1.90
C PRO A 1198 -2.29 -15.72 0.97
N LEU A 1199 -1.30 -15.27 0.19
CA LEU A 1199 -1.48 -14.12 -0.71
C LEU A 1199 -2.55 -14.41 -1.78
N PHE A 1200 -2.57 -15.63 -2.32
CA PHE A 1200 -3.50 -15.99 -3.38
C PHE A 1200 -4.97 -16.05 -2.88
N LEU A 1201 -5.20 -16.28 -1.59
CA LEU A 1201 -6.55 -16.38 -1.04
C LEU A 1201 -7.38 -15.11 -1.23
N ALA A 1202 -6.75 -13.95 -1.46
CA ALA A 1202 -7.41 -12.71 -1.82
C ALA A 1202 -8.08 -12.73 -3.20
N ALA A 1203 -7.78 -13.70 -4.06
CA ALA A 1203 -8.52 -13.94 -5.28
C ALA A 1203 -10.01 -14.23 -5.01
N SER A 1204 -10.37 -14.68 -3.81
CA SER A 1204 -11.77 -14.77 -3.39
C SER A 1204 -12.51 -13.42 -3.50
N ILE A 1205 -11.87 -12.28 -3.25
CA ILE A 1205 -12.46 -10.95 -3.46
C ILE A 1205 -12.65 -10.68 -4.95
N PHE A 1206 -11.65 -10.98 -5.78
CA PHE A 1206 -11.74 -10.80 -7.23
C PHE A 1206 -12.93 -11.60 -7.83
N PHE A 1207 -13.08 -12.86 -7.44
CA PHE A 1207 -14.20 -13.68 -7.92
C PHE A 1207 -15.53 -13.31 -7.28
N ALA A 1208 -15.56 -12.76 -6.07
CA ALA A 1208 -16.77 -12.16 -5.50
C ALA A 1208 -17.19 -10.89 -6.26
N ILE A 1209 -16.23 -10.06 -6.70
CA ILE A 1209 -16.51 -8.92 -7.60
C ILE A 1209 -17.07 -9.43 -8.94
N LYS A 1210 -16.46 -10.47 -9.51
CA LYS A 1210 -16.93 -11.07 -10.76
C LYS A 1210 -18.36 -11.64 -10.63
N ASP A 1211 -18.69 -12.26 -9.50
CA ASP A 1211 -20.04 -12.74 -9.17
C ASP A 1211 -21.05 -11.58 -9.07
N ALA A 1212 -20.68 -10.49 -8.40
CA ALA A 1212 -21.52 -9.29 -8.33
C ALA A 1212 -21.76 -8.64 -9.71
N ILE A 1213 -20.74 -8.65 -10.60
CA ILE A 1213 -20.89 -8.17 -11.99
C ILE A 1213 -21.81 -9.09 -12.78
N HIS A 1214 -21.74 -10.42 -12.62
CA HIS A 1214 -22.70 -11.34 -13.24
C HIS A 1214 -24.14 -11.00 -12.82
N ALA A 1215 -24.37 -10.70 -11.53
CA ALA A 1215 -25.68 -10.27 -11.05
C ALA A 1215 -26.11 -8.91 -11.65
N ALA A 1216 -25.18 -7.97 -11.84
CA ALA A 1216 -25.45 -6.69 -12.50
C ALA A 1216 -25.86 -6.87 -13.97
N ARG A 1217 -25.12 -7.69 -14.73
CA ARG A 1217 -25.42 -8.00 -16.13
C ARG A 1217 -26.76 -8.71 -16.28
N ALA A 1218 -27.07 -9.65 -15.38
CA ALA A 1218 -28.34 -10.37 -15.36
C ALA A 1218 -29.57 -9.52 -15.03
N GLN A 1219 -29.39 -8.28 -14.55
CA GLN A 1219 -30.49 -7.33 -14.37
C GLN A 1219 -31.08 -6.87 -15.72
N HIS A 1220 -30.30 -6.93 -16.81
CA HIS A 1220 -30.74 -6.57 -18.15
C HIS A 1220 -31.40 -7.77 -18.86
N LYS A 1221 -32.62 -7.57 -19.39
CA LYS A 1221 -33.46 -8.66 -19.93
C LYS A 1221 -32.82 -9.44 -21.09
N ASP A 1222 -31.92 -8.80 -21.85
CA ASP A 1222 -31.28 -9.38 -23.02
C ASP A 1222 -29.96 -10.13 -22.68
N TYR A 1223 -29.58 -10.19 -21.40
CA TYR A 1223 -28.34 -10.86 -20.99
C TYR A 1223 -28.48 -12.38 -20.96
N ASN A 1224 -27.61 -13.06 -21.71
CA ASN A 1224 -27.49 -14.51 -21.62
C ASN A 1224 -26.73 -14.89 -20.34
N ARG A 1225 -27.40 -15.56 -19.39
CA ARG A 1225 -26.80 -16.00 -18.11
C ARG A 1225 -25.61 -16.94 -18.26
N LYS A 1226 -25.41 -17.55 -19.44
CA LYS A 1226 -24.24 -18.39 -19.76
C LYS A 1226 -23.12 -17.63 -20.50
N GLU A 1227 -23.28 -16.32 -20.70
CA GLU A 1227 -22.27 -15.50 -21.36
C GLU A 1227 -21.03 -15.35 -20.48
N LEU A 1228 -19.89 -15.73 -21.03
CA LEU A 1228 -18.58 -15.59 -20.40
C LEU A 1228 -18.02 -14.20 -20.74
N PHE A 1229 -17.96 -13.31 -19.75
CA PHE A 1229 -17.28 -12.02 -19.91
C PHE A 1229 -15.85 -12.08 -19.35
N ARG A 1230 -14.95 -11.37 -20.02
CA ARG A 1230 -13.55 -11.22 -19.59
C ARG A 1230 -13.47 -10.17 -18.49
N LEU A 1231 -12.80 -10.51 -17.39
CA LEU A 1231 -12.39 -9.58 -16.35
C LEU A 1231 -10.92 -9.84 -16.06
N ASP A 1232 -10.07 -8.86 -16.34
CA ASP A 1232 -8.63 -8.95 -16.11
C ASP A 1232 -8.28 -8.47 -14.71
N SER A 1233 -7.20 -9.02 -14.15
CA SER A 1233 -6.59 -8.50 -12.92
C SER A 1233 -5.66 -7.31 -13.23
N PRO A 1234 -5.65 -6.26 -12.40
CA PRO A 1234 -6.55 -6.01 -11.27
C PRO A 1234 -7.96 -5.60 -11.72
N ALA A 1235 -9.00 -6.08 -11.02
CA ALA A 1235 -10.40 -5.65 -11.17
C ALA A 1235 -10.59 -4.25 -10.55
N THR A 1236 -10.02 -3.24 -11.20
CA THR A 1236 -10.12 -1.83 -10.82
C THR A 1236 -11.54 -1.31 -11.04
N GLN A 1237 -11.84 -0.15 -10.47
CA GLN A 1237 -13.14 0.51 -10.62
C GLN A 1237 -13.48 0.77 -12.10
N GLU A 1238 -12.48 1.06 -12.93
CA GLU A 1238 -12.65 1.12 -14.39
C GLU A 1238 -13.21 -0.20 -14.96
N LYS A 1239 -12.53 -1.31 -14.69
CA LYS A 1239 -12.91 -2.62 -15.25
C LYS A 1239 -14.25 -3.10 -14.70
N ILE A 1240 -14.54 -2.83 -13.42
CA ILE A 1240 -15.84 -3.14 -12.80
C ILE A 1240 -16.96 -2.31 -13.46
N ARG A 1241 -16.77 -0.99 -13.58
CA ARG A 1241 -17.80 -0.10 -14.15
C ARG A 1241 -18.10 -0.43 -15.60
N ASN A 1242 -17.06 -0.68 -16.41
CA ASN A 1242 -17.21 -1.00 -17.82
C ASN A 1242 -17.84 -2.39 -18.02
N ALA A 1243 -17.59 -3.35 -17.10
CA ALA A 1243 -18.23 -4.67 -17.17
C ALA A 1243 -19.72 -4.65 -16.76
N CYS A 1244 -20.14 -3.67 -15.94
CA CYS A 1244 -21.55 -3.39 -15.63
C CYS A 1244 -22.23 -2.64 -16.79
N MET A 1245 -22.37 -3.34 -17.93
CA MET A 1245 -23.01 -2.79 -19.12
C MET A 1245 -24.44 -2.36 -18.83
N ASP A 1246 -24.74 -1.10 -19.07
CA ASP A 1246 -26.04 -0.48 -18.92
C ASP A 1246 -26.27 0.57 -20.04
N LYS A 1247 -27.41 1.27 -19.98
CA LYS A 1247 -27.74 2.32 -20.97
C LYS A 1247 -26.70 3.44 -21.04
N PHE A 1248 -25.94 3.71 -19.98
CA PHE A 1248 -24.93 4.77 -19.96
C PHE A 1248 -23.63 4.30 -20.59
N ALA A 1249 -23.24 3.05 -20.35
CA ALA A 1249 -22.09 2.44 -21.00
C ALA A 1249 -22.31 2.32 -22.52
N THR A 1250 -23.50 1.91 -22.98
CA THR A 1250 -23.83 1.82 -24.42
C THR A 1250 -23.86 3.17 -25.15
N MET A 1251 -24.07 4.27 -24.43
CA MET A 1251 -24.04 5.61 -25.01
C MET A 1251 -22.63 6.11 -25.30
N VAL A 1252 -21.62 5.60 -24.60
CA VAL A 1252 -20.22 6.04 -24.67
C VAL A 1252 -19.48 5.31 -25.77
#